data_AF-A0A8H6HTG5-F1
#
_entry.id   AF-A0A8H6HTG5-F1
#
_cell.length_a   1.000
_cell.length_b   1.000
_cell.length_c   1.000
_cell.angle_alpha   90.00
_cell.angle_beta   90.00
_cell.angle_gamma   90.00
#
_symmetry.space_group_name_H-M   'P 1'
#
loop_
_entity.id
_entity.type
_entity.pdbx_description
1 polymer ?
#
loop_
_entity_poly.entity_id
_entity_poly.type
_entity_poly.pdbx_seq_one_letter_code
_entity_poly.pdbx_strand_id
1 'polypeptide(L)'
;MSDYTLKEELNLVELNLTTVEKSLDNELPSDSRSFTSTLSGRGSGIYSSVFDPNYDSDQDQLEDDSPYPEVRSAVACTDDPDMPASTLRAWILGLVWAVIIPGMNQFFYFRYPSVAIGGLVAQLLVFPVGRIWVRIMPCVKIFGLELNPGPFTIKEHVLVTIMATVGAQQAYATDIIAVQKVFYNQEWDFVYGWMLVMSTQLIGFSIGGIARRFLVSPPSMIWPNTLVSCALFNTLHSHQYAGIGHHDGISRERFFAYAFGAATLWCLVPGYLFQALSVFTWVCWAAPNNIKVNQLFGYHSGLGFSILTFDWSSIAFIGSPLSTPWWAEANVMIGFFVFYWLLTPILYYSNVWHSQFLPISSIHAFDNTGNLYNVSAILDPATASLKLEAYKAYSPLYLSTTFIMSYGLSFLSITATVTHAIIYFYKPIRLQFGRSLREQPDVHARLMSHYPQVPEWYYALLFVITFAFACICITVWPTGLPVWALVIALLIAVIYVVPIGMIQAITNRQVGLNVITELIVGFMLPGKPNAMMIFKTYGYITMAQAMQFTADFKLGHYMKIPPRPMFWSQIVATVVAGTVQLGVQSWMFSHIPDICEPNQKNSFTCASTSVFGTASIIWGVIGPGLLFTKNQMYYSLSFFFLIGAACPVLLWLITKRYPKTILSYLNFPLIFSGVGQIPPATAVNFVPWALVGFIFQYVIRRKHFSYWTKYNYVLSAALDAGTAVGLILIYFCLQYPLGGKIGENTIQQWWGNRVFQETLDWKNAPLKQLGDGEKFGPLQW
;
A
#
# COMPACT_ATOMS: atom_id res chain seq x y z
N MET A 1 -67.83 10.57 23.01
CA MET A 1 -67.55 11.89 23.60
C MET A 1 -66.58 11.68 24.75
N SER A 2 -65.27 11.64 24.45
CA SER A 2 -64.15 11.65 25.41
C SER A 2 -62.86 11.65 24.60
N ASP A 3 -62.59 12.79 23.95
CA ASP A 3 -61.42 13.01 23.09
C ASP A 3 -60.58 14.21 23.59
N TYR A 4 -60.52 14.35 24.93
CA TYR A 4 -59.75 15.35 25.64
C TYR A 4 -59.06 14.65 26.80
N THR A 5 -57.75 14.34 26.68
CA THR A 5 -56.80 14.18 27.81
C THR A 5 -55.36 13.85 27.40
N LEU A 6 -55.06 13.44 26.15
CA LEU A 6 -53.68 13.06 25.77
C LEU A 6 -52.83 14.20 25.14
N LYS A 7 -53.45 15.26 24.62
CA LYS A 7 -52.73 16.40 24.01
C LYS A 7 -52.28 17.47 25.01
N GLU A 8 -52.92 17.58 26.18
CA GLU A 8 -52.54 18.56 27.20
C GLU A 8 -51.37 18.09 28.07
N GLU A 9 -51.22 16.79 28.32
CA GLU A 9 -50.05 16.25 29.05
C GLU A 9 -48.75 16.34 28.23
N LEU A 10 -48.79 16.15 26.91
CA LEU A 10 -47.62 16.33 26.04
C LEU A 10 -47.16 17.80 25.98
N ASN A 11 -48.10 18.74 25.91
CA ASN A 11 -47.77 20.17 25.88
C ASN A 11 -47.21 20.69 27.22
N LEU A 12 -47.64 20.13 28.36
CA LEU A 12 -47.11 20.49 29.69
C LEU A 12 -45.69 19.96 29.92
N VAL A 13 -45.33 18.82 29.33
CA VAL A 13 -43.96 18.26 29.40
C VAL A 13 -43.00 19.01 28.47
N GLU A 14 -43.44 19.41 27.26
CA GLU A 14 -42.65 20.26 26.37
C GLU A 14 -42.46 21.69 26.89
N LEU A 15 -43.45 22.27 27.59
CA LEU A 15 -43.30 23.59 28.22
C LEU A 15 -42.32 23.57 29.40
N ASN A 16 -42.26 22.48 30.18
CA ASN A 16 -41.33 22.37 31.31
C ASN A 16 -39.89 22.14 30.86
N LEU A 17 -39.65 21.39 29.78
CA LEU A 17 -38.30 21.16 29.25
C LEU A 17 -37.69 22.42 28.64
N THR A 18 -38.48 23.20 27.91
CA THR A 18 -38.03 24.48 27.32
C THR A 18 -37.79 25.59 28.34
N THR A 19 -38.42 25.49 29.52
CA THR A 19 -38.20 26.45 30.63
C THR A 19 -36.98 26.06 31.48
N VAL A 20 -36.61 24.78 31.53
CA VAL A 20 -35.38 24.28 32.18
C VAL A 20 -34.14 24.53 31.29
N GLU A 21 -34.25 24.42 29.98
CA GLU A 21 -33.18 24.83 29.05
C GLU A 21 -32.88 26.34 29.15
N LYS A 22 -33.92 27.17 29.28
CA LYS A 22 -33.74 28.64 29.41
C LYS A 22 -33.26 29.11 30.78
N SER A 23 -33.36 28.30 31.84
CA SER A 23 -32.85 28.65 33.17
C SER A 23 -31.39 28.21 33.38
N LEU A 24 -30.93 27.14 32.71
CA LEU A 24 -29.53 26.70 32.75
C LEU A 24 -28.58 27.61 31.95
N ASP A 25 -29.09 28.33 30.94
CA ASP A 25 -28.28 29.28 30.14
C ASP A 25 -27.95 30.60 30.86
N ASN A 26 -28.64 30.93 31.96
CA ASN A 26 -28.51 32.22 32.65
C ASN A 26 -27.74 32.19 33.99
N GLU A 27 -27.25 31.04 34.45
CA GLU A 27 -26.50 30.91 35.73
C GLU A 27 -25.10 30.32 35.58
N LEU A 28 -24.35 30.69 34.54
CA LEU A 28 -22.90 30.52 34.52
C LEU A 28 -22.22 31.86 34.84
N PRO A 29 -21.37 31.95 35.89
CA PRO A 29 -20.72 33.21 36.26
C PRO A 29 -19.90 33.75 35.10
N SER A 30 -19.98 35.05 34.83
CA SER A 30 -19.26 35.75 33.76
C SER A 30 -17.73 35.59 33.82
N ASP A 31 -17.17 35.13 34.95
CA ASP A 31 -15.74 34.85 35.12
C ASP A 31 -15.26 33.51 34.55
N SER A 32 -16.14 32.55 34.27
CA SER A 32 -15.74 31.30 33.58
C SER A 32 -15.60 31.49 32.07
N ARG A 33 -16.25 32.51 31.49
CA ARG A 33 -16.09 32.89 30.08
C ARG A 33 -14.75 33.61 29.81
N SER A 34 -14.22 34.35 30.79
CA SER A 34 -12.96 35.08 30.62
C SER A 34 -11.73 34.17 30.76
N PHE A 35 -11.77 33.17 31.66
CA PHE A 35 -10.67 32.22 31.86
C PHE A 35 -10.53 31.20 30.73
N THR A 36 -11.62 30.92 30.00
CA THR A 36 -11.64 29.95 28.89
C THR A 36 -11.25 30.58 27.55
N SER A 37 -11.38 31.91 27.43
CA SER A 37 -10.97 32.65 26.22
C SER A 37 -9.45 32.71 25.99
N THR A 38 -8.65 32.52 27.04
CA THR A 38 -7.18 32.62 26.97
C THR A 38 -6.49 31.35 26.46
N LEU A 39 -7.17 30.19 26.47
CA LEU A 39 -6.64 28.93 25.93
C LEU A 39 -7.11 28.64 24.49
N SER A 40 -8.29 29.15 24.10
CA SER A 40 -8.87 28.96 22.76
C SER A 40 -8.19 29.83 21.68
N GLY A 41 -7.75 31.05 22.02
CA GLY A 41 -7.27 32.04 21.04
C GLY A 41 -5.94 31.74 20.34
N ARG A 42 -5.18 30.72 20.77
CA ARG A 42 -3.85 30.40 20.19
C ARG A 42 -3.82 29.13 19.32
N GLY A 43 -4.89 28.34 19.32
CA GLY A 43 -4.92 27.00 18.72
C GLY A 43 -5.54 26.92 17.32
N SER A 44 -6.64 27.63 17.07
CA SER A 44 -7.43 27.51 15.83
C SER A 44 -6.86 28.29 14.64
N GLY A 45 -6.19 29.42 14.89
CA GLY A 45 -5.69 30.31 13.83
C GLY A 45 -4.56 29.76 12.96
N ILE A 46 -3.95 28.62 13.34
CA ILE A 46 -2.82 28.04 12.59
C ILE A 46 -3.28 26.92 11.65
N TYR A 47 -4.25 26.09 12.05
CA TYR A 47 -4.88 25.10 11.18
C TYR A 47 -5.73 25.77 10.09
N SER A 48 -6.31 26.95 10.37
CA SER A 48 -7.00 27.75 9.35
C SER A 48 -6.07 28.35 8.27
N SER A 49 -4.74 28.31 8.47
CA SER A 49 -3.76 28.87 7.52
C SER A 49 -3.24 27.87 6.48
N VAL A 50 -3.53 26.57 6.64
CA VAL A 50 -3.12 25.50 5.72
C VAL A 50 -4.39 24.92 5.10
N PHE A 51 -4.47 24.96 3.77
CA PHE A 51 -5.59 24.39 3.03
C PHE A 51 -5.59 22.86 3.20
N ASP A 52 -6.59 22.33 3.90
CA ASP A 52 -6.86 20.90 4.03
C ASP A 52 -8.14 20.56 3.26
N PRO A 53 -8.08 19.78 2.17
CA PRO A 53 -9.24 19.47 1.34
C PRO A 53 -10.25 18.54 2.02
N ASN A 54 -9.89 17.90 3.14
CA ASN A 54 -10.76 16.97 3.87
C ASN A 54 -11.42 17.62 5.09
N TYR A 55 -11.03 18.84 5.47
CA TYR A 55 -11.54 19.54 6.64
C TYR A 55 -12.94 20.13 6.37
N ASP A 56 -13.87 19.94 7.32
CA ASP A 56 -15.22 20.49 7.25
C ASP A 56 -15.31 21.79 8.07
N SER A 57 -15.35 22.95 7.40
CA SER A 57 -15.38 24.27 8.05
C SER A 57 -16.72 24.64 8.65
N ASP A 58 -17.80 23.95 8.29
CA ASP A 58 -19.16 24.36 8.61
C ASP A 58 -19.65 23.77 9.95
N GLN A 59 -18.83 22.95 10.62
CA GLN A 59 -19.19 22.20 11.82
C GLN A 59 -18.20 22.34 12.99
N ASP A 60 -17.55 23.50 13.13
CA ASP A 60 -16.65 23.87 14.26
C ASP A 60 -17.33 23.83 15.66
N GLN A 61 -18.58 23.37 15.80
CA GLN A 61 -19.40 23.46 17.01
C GLN A 61 -19.64 22.13 17.78
N LEU A 62 -19.15 20.99 17.30
CA LEU A 62 -19.31 19.71 18.01
C LEU A 62 -18.03 19.35 18.78
N GLU A 63 -17.89 19.84 20.02
CA GLU A 63 -16.70 19.61 20.88
C GLU A 63 -16.44 18.11 21.19
N ASP A 64 -17.42 17.24 20.96
CA ASP A 64 -17.35 15.80 21.26
C ASP A 64 -17.19 14.89 20.02
N ASP A 65 -17.05 15.45 18.82
CA ASP A 65 -16.90 14.70 17.57
C ASP A 65 -15.62 15.07 16.80
N SER A 66 -15.18 14.17 15.91
CA SER A 66 -14.04 14.44 15.05
C SER A 66 -14.38 15.51 13.99
N PRO A 67 -13.48 16.45 13.67
CA PRO A 67 -13.72 17.47 12.62
C PRO A 67 -13.77 16.88 11.21
N TYR A 68 -13.38 15.61 11.03
CA TYR A 68 -13.36 14.94 9.74
C TYR A 68 -14.60 14.03 9.57
N PRO A 69 -15.46 14.28 8.58
CA PRO A 69 -16.66 13.47 8.33
C PRO A 69 -16.34 11.99 8.06
N GLU A 70 -15.21 11.72 7.42
CA GLU A 70 -14.71 10.36 7.18
C GLU A 70 -14.53 9.59 8.49
N VAL A 71 -13.91 10.22 9.49
CA VAL A 71 -13.61 9.61 10.79
C VAL A 71 -14.90 9.37 11.58
N ARG A 72 -15.79 10.37 11.64
CA ARG A 72 -17.09 10.24 12.33
C ARG A 72 -17.94 9.08 11.81
N SER A 73 -17.88 8.82 10.51
CA SER A 73 -18.67 7.76 9.88
C SER A 73 -18.20 6.33 10.23
N ALA A 74 -16.92 6.19 10.62
CA ALA A 74 -16.22 4.91 10.75
C ALA A 74 -15.75 4.59 12.17
N VAL A 75 -15.61 5.60 13.05
CA VAL A 75 -15.02 5.45 14.39
C VAL A 75 -16.01 5.93 15.46
N ALA A 76 -16.17 5.14 16.53
CA ALA A 76 -17.00 5.51 17.67
C ALA A 76 -16.29 6.54 18.57
N CYS A 77 -17.05 7.51 19.11
CA CYS A 77 -16.56 8.56 20.02
C CYS A 77 -16.58 8.14 21.51
N THR A 78 -16.82 6.87 21.80
CA THR A 78 -16.84 6.31 23.16
C THR A 78 -15.78 5.24 23.36
N ASP A 79 -15.35 5.04 24.60
CA ASP A 79 -14.42 3.98 25.00
C ASP A 79 -14.73 3.46 26.41
N ASP A 80 -14.49 2.18 26.62
CA ASP A 80 -14.54 1.50 27.92
C ASP A 80 -13.12 1.05 28.32
N PRO A 81 -12.45 1.74 29.27
CA PRO A 81 -11.09 1.41 29.70
C PRO A 81 -10.91 0.03 30.32
N ASP A 82 -11.96 -0.55 30.91
CA ASP A 82 -11.91 -1.82 31.63
C ASP A 82 -12.09 -3.03 30.69
N MET A 83 -12.48 -2.78 29.43
CA MET A 83 -12.65 -3.82 28.42
C MET A 83 -11.32 -4.56 28.14
N PRO A 84 -11.27 -5.90 28.27
CA PRO A 84 -10.04 -6.66 28.09
C PRO A 84 -9.55 -6.59 26.63
N ALA A 85 -8.25 -6.33 26.44
CA ALA A 85 -7.64 -6.24 25.11
C ALA A 85 -6.57 -7.33 24.88
N SER A 86 -5.65 -7.48 25.82
CA SER A 86 -4.50 -8.40 25.73
C SER A 86 -4.72 -9.66 26.55
N THR A 87 -5.57 -10.55 26.06
CA THR A 87 -5.92 -11.81 26.72
C THR A 87 -5.11 -12.98 26.14
N LEU A 88 -5.03 -14.10 26.88
CA LEU A 88 -4.37 -15.31 26.36
C LEU A 88 -5.02 -15.79 25.03
N ARG A 89 -6.34 -15.68 24.94
CA ARG A 89 -7.11 -15.93 23.71
C ARG A 89 -6.62 -15.07 22.54
N ALA A 90 -6.46 -13.76 22.75
CA ALA A 90 -5.99 -12.85 21.69
C ALA A 90 -4.57 -13.20 21.23
N TRP A 91 -3.66 -13.55 22.15
CA TRP A 91 -2.30 -13.96 21.79
C TRP A 91 -2.26 -15.27 21.02
N ILE A 92 -3.01 -16.29 21.43
CA ILE A 92 -3.05 -17.59 20.72
C ILE A 92 -3.61 -17.41 19.31
N LEU A 93 -4.77 -16.74 19.18
CA LEU A 93 -5.38 -16.51 17.87
C LEU A 93 -4.47 -15.64 16.99
N GLY A 94 -3.88 -14.58 17.55
CA GLY A 94 -2.96 -13.70 16.83
C GLY A 94 -1.73 -14.42 16.31
N LEU A 95 -1.11 -15.28 17.12
CA LEU A 95 0.06 -16.07 16.70
C LEU A 95 -0.28 -17.11 15.64
N VAL A 96 -1.44 -17.78 15.75
CA VAL A 96 -1.90 -18.73 14.71
C VAL A 96 -2.04 -18.02 13.37
N TRP A 97 -2.68 -16.84 13.34
CA TRP A 97 -2.82 -16.07 12.10
C TRP A 97 -1.50 -15.47 11.61
N ALA A 98 -0.57 -15.13 12.50
CA ALA A 98 0.80 -14.71 12.18
C ALA A 98 1.67 -15.85 11.60
N VAL A 99 1.22 -17.11 11.68
CA VAL A 99 1.84 -18.24 10.98
C VAL A 99 1.14 -18.49 9.64
N ILE A 100 -0.20 -18.60 9.66
CA ILE A 100 -0.98 -19.03 8.49
C ILE A 100 -0.88 -18.03 7.34
N ILE A 101 -1.18 -16.74 7.57
CA ILE A 101 -1.24 -15.75 6.48
C ILE A 101 0.13 -15.49 5.88
N PRO A 102 1.19 -15.20 6.66
CA PRO A 102 2.52 -14.98 6.10
C PRO A 102 3.04 -16.21 5.35
N GLY A 103 2.81 -17.41 5.88
CA GLY A 103 3.20 -18.67 5.23
C GLY A 103 2.48 -18.92 3.90
N MET A 104 1.16 -18.72 3.86
CA MET A 104 0.37 -18.84 2.62
C MET A 104 0.78 -17.79 1.60
N ASN A 105 0.94 -16.53 2.00
CA ASN A 105 1.35 -15.46 1.09
C ASN A 105 2.75 -15.70 0.53
N GLN A 106 3.70 -16.21 1.33
CA GLN A 106 5.01 -16.60 0.82
C GLN A 106 4.91 -17.74 -0.21
N PHE A 107 4.08 -18.74 0.06
CA PHE A 107 3.91 -19.86 -0.87
C PHE A 107 3.35 -19.40 -2.22
N PHE A 108 2.33 -18.53 -2.20
CA PHE A 108 1.72 -18.02 -3.43
C PHE A 108 2.54 -16.95 -4.15
N TYR A 109 3.49 -16.32 -3.47
CA TYR A 109 4.31 -15.26 -4.04
C TYR A 109 5.16 -15.72 -5.23
N PHE A 110 5.71 -16.95 -5.18
CA PHE A 110 6.49 -17.51 -6.29
C PHE A 110 5.65 -18.03 -7.46
N ARG A 111 4.33 -18.11 -7.29
CA ARG A 111 3.40 -18.58 -8.33
C ARG A 111 2.93 -17.41 -9.21
N TYR A 112 2.68 -17.70 -10.49
CA TYR A 112 2.06 -16.76 -11.40
C TYR A 112 0.73 -17.30 -11.94
N PRO A 113 -0.38 -16.55 -11.86
CA PRO A 113 -0.54 -15.30 -11.11
C PRO A 113 -0.45 -15.53 -9.59
N SER A 114 0.14 -14.58 -8.87
CA SER A 114 0.29 -14.63 -7.41
C SER A 114 -1.04 -14.31 -6.72
N VAL A 115 -1.39 -15.06 -5.67
CA VAL A 115 -2.57 -14.79 -4.84
C VAL A 115 -2.10 -14.25 -3.49
N ALA A 116 -2.57 -13.07 -3.10
CA ALA A 116 -2.26 -12.46 -1.81
C ALA A 116 -3.51 -12.41 -0.92
N ILE A 117 -3.40 -12.95 0.28
CA ILE A 117 -4.44 -12.90 1.32
C ILE A 117 -4.25 -11.61 2.11
N GLY A 118 -5.21 -10.70 1.97
CA GLY A 118 -5.23 -9.42 2.66
C GLY A 118 -5.71 -9.50 4.11
N GLY A 119 -5.44 -8.45 4.88
CA GLY A 119 -5.78 -8.37 6.31
C GLY A 119 -7.27 -8.40 6.65
N LEU A 120 -8.13 -7.96 5.73
CA LEU A 120 -9.58 -8.00 5.91
C LEU A 120 -10.13 -9.43 6.00
N VAL A 121 -9.47 -10.39 5.35
CA VAL A 121 -9.83 -11.82 5.46
C VAL A 121 -9.56 -12.32 6.87
N ALA A 122 -8.43 -11.94 7.47
CA ALA A 122 -8.11 -12.26 8.86
C ALA A 122 -9.16 -11.67 9.80
N GLN A 123 -9.52 -10.40 9.61
CA GLN A 123 -10.55 -9.72 10.38
C GLN A 123 -11.91 -10.43 10.29
N LEU A 124 -12.30 -10.92 9.11
CA LEU A 124 -13.57 -11.62 8.94
C LEU A 124 -13.57 -13.00 9.62
N LEU A 125 -12.48 -13.77 9.47
CA LEU A 125 -12.39 -15.15 9.95
C LEU A 125 -12.11 -15.25 11.45
N VAL A 126 -11.42 -14.26 12.05
CA VAL A 126 -11.17 -14.22 13.49
C VAL A 126 -12.46 -14.07 14.27
N PHE A 127 -13.45 -13.32 13.78
CA PHE A 127 -14.71 -13.10 14.48
C PHE A 127 -15.48 -14.38 14.83
N PRO A 128 -15.84 -15.27 13.88
CA PRO A 128 -16.52 -16.53 14.20
C PRO A 128 -15.64 -17.45 15.06
N VAL A 129 -14.32 -17.51 14.81
CA VAL A 129 -13.40 -18.32 15.62
C VAL A 129 -13.35 -17.84 17.07
N GLY A 130 -13.30 -16.52 17.30
CA GLY A 130 -13.35 -15.92 18.64
C GLY A 130 -14.67 -16.21 19.36
N ARG A 131 -15.80 -16.13 18.65
CA ARG A 131 -17.13 -16.50 19.20
C ARG A 131 -17.22 -18.00 19.53
N ILE A 132 -16.62 -18.86 18.71
CA ILE A 132 -16.55 -20.31 18.97
C ILE A 132 -15.66 -20.59 20.18
N TRP A 133 -14.52 -19.92 20.32
CA TRP A 133 -13.64 -20.04 21.48
C TRP A 133 -14.37 -19.75 22.80
N VAL A 134 -15.19 -18.69 22.83
CA VAL A 134 -16.03 -18.36 24.01
C VAL A 134 -16.92 -19.53 24.43
N ARG A 135 -17.48 -20.27 23.45
CA ARG A 135 -18.44 -21.36 23.70
C ARG A 135 -17.77 -22.68 24.08
N ILE A 136 -16.59 -22.95 23.52
CA ILE A 136 -15.92 -24.26 23.66
C ILE A 136 -14.92 -24.26 24.82
N MET A 137 -14.17 -23.18 25.03
CA MET A 137 -13.06 -23.20 25.98
C MET A 137 -13.52 -23.01 27.43
N PRO A 138 -13.00 -23.81 28.37
CA PRO A 138 -13.37 -23.72 29.77
C PRO A 138 -12.82 -22.44 30.43
N CYS A 139 -13.56 -21.89 31.39
CA CYS A 139 -13.16 -20.72 32.19
C CYS A 139 -12.14 -21.11 33.27
N VAL A 140 -10.99 -21.65 32.87
CA VAL A 140 -9.89 -22.02 33.76
C VAL A 140 -8.76 -21.00 33.70
N LYS A 141 -8.05 -20.83 34.82
CA LYS A 141 -6.82 -20.03 34.89
C LYS A 141 -5.62 -20.93 34.69
N ILE A 142 -4.82 -20.67 33.66
CA ILE A 142 -3.55 -21.36 33.41
C ILE A 142 -2.43 -20.37 33.76
N PHE A 143 -1.57 -20.71 34.72
CA PHE A 143 -0.51 -19.82 35.22
C PHE A 143 -1.01 -18.42 35.65
N GLY A 144 -2.22 -18.35 36.24
CA GLY A 144 -2.84 -17.09 36.65
C GLY A 144 -3.50 -16.29 35.52
N LEU A 145 -3.37 -16.72 34.25
CA LEU A 145 -4.02 -16.12 33.09
C LEU A 145 -5.33 -16.85 32.77
N GLU A 146 -6.40 -16.10 32.56
CA GLU A 146 -7.71 -16.65 32.19
C GLU A 146 -7.71 -17.14 30.74
N LEU A 147 -8.00 -18.43 30.53
CA LEU A 147 -8.12 -19.04 29.21
C LEU A 147 -9.35 -18.51 28.44
N ASN A 148 -10.42 -18.19 29.18
CA ASN A 148 -11.65 -17.60 28.67
C ASN A 148 -12.09 -16.47 29.60
N PRO A 149 -11.69 -15.21 29.32
CA PRO A 149 -11.97 -14.05 30.17
C PRO A 149 -13.38 -13.48 30.01
N GLY A 150 -14.24 -14.14 29.21
CA GLY A 150 -15.62 -13.71 28.95
C GLY A 150 -15.89 -13.42 27.47
N PRO A 151 -16.82 -12.50 27.15
CA PRO A 151 -17.25 -12.26 25.78
C PRO A 151 -16.08 -11.84 24.88
N PHE A 152 -16.15 -12.17 23.60
CA PHE A 152 -15.13 -11.76 22.63
C PHE A 152 -15.29 -10.26 22.32
N THR A 153 -14.32 -9.47 22.76
CA THR A 153 -14.38 -8.00 22.67
C THR A 153 -13.86 -7.48 21.34
N ILE A 154 -14.21 -6.23 20.99
CA ILE A 154 -13.65 -5.54 19.84
C ILE A 154 -12.14 -5.30 20.00
N LYS A 155 -11.65 -4.99 21.22
CA LYS A 155 -10.24 -4.73 21.48
C LYS A 155 -9.37 -5.97 21.27
N GLU A 156 -9.81 -7.13 21.75
CA GLU A 156 -9.15 -8.41 21.44
C GLU A 156 -9.16 -8.69 19.95
N HIS A 157 -10.30 -8.47 19.28
CA HIS A 157 -10.42 -8.71 17.85
C HIS A 157 -9.42 -7.88 17.05
N VAL A 158 -9.32 -6.58 17.34
CA VAL A 158 -8.40 -5.70 16.63
C VAL A 158 -6.94 -6.08 16.91
N LEU A 159 -6.59 -6.44 18.15
CA LEU A 159 -5.24 -6.89 18.49
C LEU A 159 -4.84 -8.15 17.71
N VAL A 160 -5.74 -9.14 17.61
CA VAL A 160 -5.52 -10.36 16.80
C VAL A 160 -5.33 -10.02 15.32
N THR A 161 -6.16 -9.13 14.77
CA THR A 161 -6.03 -8.72 13.37
C THR A 161 -4.71 -8.01 13.11
N ILE A 162 -4.26 -7.10 14.00
CA ILE A 162 -2.96 -6.43 13.84
C ILE A 162 -1.81 -7.45 13.84
N MET A 163 -1.85 -8.46 14.71
CA MET A 163 -0.87 -9.55 14.69
C MET A 163 -0.90 -10.32 13.37
N ALA A 164 -2.08 -10.53 12.80
CA ALA A 164 -2.24 -11.20 11.51
C ALA A 164 -1.72 -10.36 10.33
N THR A 165 -1.87 -9.03 10.37
CA THR A 165 -1.57 -8.13 9.25
C THR A 165 -0.13 -7.62 9.21
N VAL A 166 0.50 -7.40 10.37
CA VAL A 166 1.82 -6.76 10.46
C VAL A 166 2.90 -7.52 9.68
N GLY A 167 2.80 -8.86 9.59
CA GLY A 167 3.68 -9.72 8.81
C GLY A 167 3.02 -10.39 7.61
N ALA A 168 1.79 -10.00 7.24
CA ALA A 168 1.02 -10.68 6.20
C ALA A 168 1.68 -10.58 4.84
N GLN A 169 2.24 -9.41 4.51
CA GLN A 169 2.93 -9.21 3.24
C GLN A 169 4.27 -9.96 3.24
N GLN A 170 4.64 -10.51 2.08
CA GLN A 170 5.92 -11.18 1.91
C GLN A 170 7.08 -10.22 2.25
N ALA A 171 8.02 -10.68 3.07
CA ALA A 171 9.19 -9.91 3.43
C ALA A 171 10.09 -9.75 2.20
N TYR A 172 10.28 -8.51 1.74
CA TYR A 172 11.10 -8.19 0.57
C TYR A 172 12.53 -8.76 0.60
N ALA A 173 13.12 -8.94 1.78
CA ALA A 173 14.42 -9.58 1.95
C ALA A 173 14.46 -11.05 1.47
N THR A 174 13.31 -11.74 1.41
CA THR A 174 13.21 -13.09 0.85
C THR A 174 13.53 -13.12 -0.65
N ASP A 175 13.24 -12.04 -1.39
CA ASP A 175 13.61 -11.92 -2.80
C ASP A 175 15.13 -11.79 -2.99
N ILE A 176 15.86 -11.19 -2.04
CA ILE A 176 17.32 -11.17 -2.08
C ILE A 176 17.83 -12.62 -2.09
N ILE A 177 17.34 -13.44 -1.17
CA ILE A 177 17.76 -14.84 -1.03
C ILE A 177 17.36 -15.63 -2.28
N ALA A 178 16.16 -15.40 -2.82
CA ALA A 178 15.69 -16.06 -4.03
C ALA A 178 16.53 -15.67 -5.26
N VAL A 179 16.85 -14.38 -5.44
CA VAL A 179 17.70 -13.91 -6.55
C VAL A 179 19.14 -14.38 -6.39
N GLN A 180 19.70 -14.37 -5.18
CA GLN A 180 21.03 -14.93 -4.92
C GLN A 180 21.11 -16.38 -5.37
N LYS A 181 20.11 -17.20 -5.03
CA LYS A 181 20.03 -18.61 -5.42
C LYS A 181 19.80 -18.80 -6.93
N VAL A 182 18.80 -18.14 -7.51
CA VAL A 182 18.35 -18.40 -8.89
C VAL A 182 19.19 -17.67 -9.95
N PHE A 183 19.54 -16.40 -9.72
CA PHE A 183 20.24 -15.58 -10.72
C PHE A 183 21.76 -15.59 -10.55
N TYR A 184 22.26 -15.68 -9.31
CA TYR A 184 23.69 -15.60 -9.01
C TYR A 184 24.30 -16.95 -8.57
N ASN A 185 23.50 -18.01 -8.47
CA ASN A 185 23.91 -19.34 -8.02
C ASN A 185 24.67 -19.32 -6.67
N GLN A 186 24.20 -18.50 -5.74
CA GLN A 186 24.74 -18.32 -4.39
C GLN A 186 23.75 -18.82 -3.35
N GLU A 187 24.17 -19.82 -2.59
CA GLU A 187 23.41 -20.37 -1.47
C GLU A 187 24.14 -20.13 -0.16
N TRP A 188 23.54 -19.36 0.73
CA TRP A 188 24.07 -19.07 2.07
C TRP A 188 23.15 -19.69 3.14
N ASP A 189 23.67 -19.79 4.36
CA ASP A 189 22.98 -20.46 5.47
C ASP A 189 21.63 -19.82 5.83
N PHE A 190 20.73 -20.61 6.41
CA PHE A 190 19.44 -20.12 6.91
C PHE A 190 19.59 -18.97 7.90
N VAL A 191 20.65 -18.98 8.71
CA VAL A 191 20.93 -17.93 9.71
C VAL A 191 21.16 -16.57 9.05
N TYR A 192 21.85 -16.53 7.91
CA TYR A 192 22.03 -15.29 7.14
C TYR A 192 20.67 -14.73 6.71
N GLY A 193 19.83 -15.56 6.10
CA GLY A 193 18.50 -15.16 5.66
C GLY A 193 17.63 -14.69 6.83
N TRP A 194 17.67 -15.41 7.94
CA TRP A 194 16.94 -15.08 9.16
C TRP A 194 17.38 -13.73 9.75
N MET A 195 18.68 -13.49 9.90
CA MET A 195 19.18 -12.20 10.40
C MET A 195 18.84 -11.05 9.45
N LEU A 196 18.91 -11.26 8.13
CA LEU A 196 18.54 -10.26 7.12
C LEU A 196 17.04 -9.92 7.18
N VAL A 197 16.16 -10.91 7.29
CA VAL A 197 14.71 -10.68 7.43
C VAL A 197 14.40 -10.00 8.77
N MET A 198 14.92 -10.49 9.89
CA MET A 198 14.62 -9.92 11.20
C MET A 198 15.08 -8.46 11.32
N SER A 199 16.30 -8.16 10.86
CA SER A 199 16.82 -6.79 10.88
C SER A 199 15.99 -5.86 10.00
N THR A 200 15.70 -6.24 8.76
CA THR A 200 14.96 -5.37 7.81
C THR A 200 13.49 -5.16 8.18
N GLN A 201 12.81 -6.18 8.74
CA GLN A 201 11.39 -6.05 9.12
C GLN A 201 11.20 -5.25 10.41
N LEU A 202 12.07 -5.42 11.41
CA LEU A 202 11.90 -4.80 12.73
C LEU A 202 12.54 -3.40 12.85
N ILE A 203 13.58 -3.09 12.06
CA ILE A 203 14.27 -1.79 12.15
C ILE A 203 13.31 -0.62 11.84
N GLY A 204 12.35 -0.83 10.93
CA GLY A 204 11.32 0.18 10.62
C GLY A 204 10.44 0.54 11.81
N PHE A 205 10.17 -0.39 12.74
CA PHE A 205 9.33 -0.13 13.91
C PHE A 205 9.96 0.87 14.88
N SER A 206 11.30 0.87 14.97
CA SER A 206 12.03 1.84 15.78
C SER A 206 11.83 3.28 15.30
N ILE A 207 11.86 3.49 13.99
CA ILE A 207 11.63 4.79 13.36
C ILE A 207 10.14 5.13 13.37
N GLY A 208 9.27 4.13 13.22
CA GLY A 208 7.82 4.27 13.37
C GLY A 208 7.41 4.83 14.74
N GLY A 209 8.15 4.48 15.80
CA GLY A 209 7.97 5.09 17.13
C GLY A 209 8.14 6.61 17.15
N ILE A 210 9.16 7.12 16.45
CA ILE A 210 9.39 8.56 16.28
C ILE A 210 8.29 9.17 15.39
N ALA A 211 7.95 8.48 14.30
CA ALA A 211 6.94 8.92 13.33
C ALA A 211 5.53 8.99 13.92
N ARG A 212 5.22 8.17 14.93
CA ARG A 212 3.92 8.14 15.63
C ARG A 212 3.46 9.51 16.09
N ARG A 213 4.38 10.33 16.63
CA ARG A 213 4.07 11.69 17.09
C ARG A 213 3.58 12.58 15.95
N PHE A 214 4.07 12.39 14.72
CA PHE A 214 3.73 13.20 13.56
C PHE A 214 2.55 12.65 12.76
N LEU A 215 2.38 11.33 12.76
CA LEU A 215 1.49 10.64 11.82
C LEU A 215 0.26 10.00 12.47
N VAL A 216 0.26 9.77 13.79
CA VAL A 216 -0.86 9.16 14.51
C VAL A 216 -1.62 10.21 15.32
N SER A 217 -0.89 11.03 16.06
CA SER A 217 -1.47 11.97 17.01
C SER A 217 -2.30 13.08 16.33
N PRO A 218 -1.83 13.76 15.26
CA PRO A 218 -2.63 14.82 14.65
C PRO A 218 -3.95 14.30 14.05
N PRO A 219 -5.08 15.01 14.24
CA PRO A 219 -6.37 14.61 13.68
C PRO A 219 -6.40 14.68 12.15
N SER A 220 -5.60 15.58 11.55
CA SER A 220 -5.47 15.73 10.09
C SER A 220 -4.84 14.52 9.39
N MET A 221 -4.23 13.61 10.14
CA MET A 221 -3.67 12.36 9.63
C MET A 221 -4.73 11.27 9.74
N ILE A 222 -5.57 11.15 8.72
CA ILE A 222 -6.81 10.36 8.74
C ILE A 222 -6.54 8.85 8.57
N TRP A 223 -5.59 8.48 7.71
CA TRP A 223 -5.35 7.10 7.27
C TRP A 223 -6.61 6.43 6.70
N PRO A 224 -7.05 6.79 5.48
CA PRO A 224 -8.34 6.36 4.96
C PRO A 224 -8.52 4.83 4.84
N ASN A 225 -7.49 4.06 4.50
CA ASN A 225 -7.56 2.61 4.48
C ASN A 225 -7.85 2.02 5.88
N THR A 226 -7.26 2.59 6.93
CA THR A 226 -7.50 2.19 8.31
C THR A 226 -8.97 2.37 8.73
N LEU A 227 -9.67 3.37 8.16
CA LEU A 227 -11.10 3.60 8.42
C LEU A 227 -11.97 2.45 7.88
N VAL A 228 -11.58 1.81 6.78
CA VAL A 228 -12.28 0.62 6.24
C VAL A 228 -12.27 -0.50 7.28
N SER A 229 -11.12 -0.79 7.89
CA SER A 229 -11.00 -1.76 8.97
C SER A 229 -11.81 -1.37 10.20
N CYS A 230 -11.79 -0.10 10.61
CA CYS A 230 -12.59 0.42 11.73
C CYS A 230 -14.09 0.20 11.51
N ALA A 231 -14.59 0.57 10.32
CA ALA A 231 -16.00 0.42 9.95
C ALA A 231 -16.44 -1.05 9.98
N LEU A 232 -15.57 -1.97 9.52
CA LEU A 232 -15.82 -3.40 9.56
C LEU A 232 -15.84 -3.95 10.99
N PHE A 233 -14.90 -3.57 11.87
CA PHE A 233 -14.90 -4.03 13.27
C PHE A 233 -16.18 -3.65 14.01
N ASN A 234 -16.56 -2.38 13.86
CA ASN A 234 -17.75 -1.85 14.50
C ASN A 234 -19.04 -2.45 13.91
N THR A 235 -19.04 -2.81 12.62
CA THR A 235 -20.17 -3.52 11.99
C THR A 235 -20.27 -4.97 12.50
N LEU A 236 -19.16 -5.68 12.66
CA LEU A 236 -19.15 -7.06 13.19
C LEU A 236 -19.56 -7.13 14.68
N HIS A 237 -19.21 -6.11 15.46
CA HIS A 237 -19.54 -6.02 16.90
C HIS A 237 -20.78 -5.17 17.20
N SER A 238 -21.57 -4.77 16.19
CA SER A 238 -22.86 -4.08 16.33
C SER A 238 -22.84 -2.77 17.16
N HIS A 239 -21.72 -2.03 17.17
CA HIS A 239 -21.65 -0.75 17.89
C HIS A 239 -22.47 0.35 17.19
N GLN A 240 -23.22 1.13 17.99
CA GLN A 240 -23.97 2.30 17.53
C GLN A 240 -23.05 3.52 17.37
N TYR A 241 -23.29 4.35 16.36
CA TYR A 241 -22.49 5.54 16.04
C TYR A 241 -23.29 6.82 16.35
N ALA A 242 -22.59 7.85 16.83
CA ALA A 242 -23.14 9.20 16.90
C ALA A 242 -23.28 9.78 15.47
N GLY A 243 -24.39 10.47 15.19
CA GLY A 243 -24.64 11.14 13.91
C GLY A 243 -25.59 10.43 12.94
N ILE A 244 -26.14 9.27 13.31
CA ILE A 244 -27.18 8.60 12.52
C ILE A 244 -28.47 8.59 13.35
N GLY A 245 -29.37 9.53 13.06
CA GLY A 245 -30.76 9.41 13.46
C GLY A 245 -31.36 8.10 12.96
N HIS A 246 -32.52 7.69 13.47
CA HIS A 246 -33.28 6.51 13.05
C HIS A 246 -33.73 6.56 11.57
N HIS A 247 -32.79 6.59 10.63
CA HIS A 247 -33.07 6.58 9.21
C HIS A 247 -33.29 5.14 8.74
N ASP A 248 -34.50 4.90 8.23
CA ASP A 248 -34.95 3.65 7.59
C ASP A 248 -33.96 3.17 6.52
N GLY A 249 -33.50 1.93 6.66
CA GLY A 249 -32.64 1.26 5.68
C GLY A 249 -32.05 -0.04 6.20
N ILE A 250 -31.44 -0.82 5.31
CA ILE A 250 -30.81 -2.12 5.63
C ILE A 250 -29.73 -1.94 6.71
N SER A 251 -29.57 -2.91 7.62
CA SER A 251 -28.48 -2.87 8.59
C SER A 251 -27.12 -3.03 7.90
N ARG A 252 -26.05 -2.43 8.45
CA ARG A 252 -24.70 -2.54 7.86
C ARG A 252 -24.25 -4.00 7.73
N GLU A 253 -24.61 -4.85 8.69
CA GLU A 253 -24.33 -6.29 8.68
C GLU A 253 -25.00 -7.03 7.51
N ARG A 254 -26.30 -6.80 7.28
CA ARG A 254 -27.03 -7.43 6.17
C ARG A 254 -26.50 -6.94 4.83
N PHE A 255 -26.23 -5.63 4.73
CA PHE A 255 -25.62 -5.05 3.54
C PHE A 255 -24.24 -5.65 3.25
N PHE A 256 -23.40 -5.78 4.28
CA PHE A 256 -22.09 -6.44 4.17
C PHE A 256 -22.23 -7.87 3.66
N ALA A 257 -23.13 -8.68 4.25
CA ALA A 257 -23.31 -10.08 3.87
C ALA A 257 -23.77 -10.24 2.41
N TYR A 258 -24.69 -9.40 1.94
CA TYR A 258 -25.14 -9.42 0.54
C TYR A 258 -24.04 -9.00 -0.43
N ALA A 259 -23.34 -7.91 -0.12
CA ALA A 259 -22.24 -7.43 -0.97
C ALA A 259 -21.07 -8.44 -1.00
N PHE A 260 -20.71 -9.04 0.14
CA PHE A 260 -19.67 -10.05 0.25
C PHE A 260 -20.01 -11.31 -0.57
N GLY A 261 -21.24 -11.82 -0.44
CA GLY A 261 -21.70 -12.97 -1.22
C GLY A 261 -21.73 -12.69 -2.72
N ALA A 262 -22.23 -11.51 -3.11
CA ALA A 262 -22.24 -11.07 -4.50
C ALA A 262 -20.82 -10.93 -5.07
N ALA A 263 -19.88 -10.33 -4.33
CA ALA A 263 -18.49 -10.20 -4.76
C ALA A 263 -17.78 -11.54 -4.90
N THR A 264 -18.02 -12.46 -3.97
CA THR A 264 -17.46 -13.83 -3.99
C THR A 264 -17.94 -14.59 -5.23
N LEU A 265 -19.25 -14.55 -5.51
CA LEU A 265 -19.83 -15.20 -6.69
C LEU A 265 -19.43 -14.52 -7.99
N TRP A 266 -19.42 -13.18 -8.00
CA TRP A 266 -19.03 -12.41 -9.18
C TRP A 266 -17.57 -12.69 -9.54
N CYS A 267 -16.66 -12.81 -8.57
CA CYS A 267 -15.24 -13.10 -8.81
C CYS A 267 -15.00 -14.40 -9.61
N LEU A 268 -15.89 -15.40 -9.50
CA LEU A 268 -15.82 -16.63 -10.30
C LEU A 268 -15.97 -16.36 -11.80
N VAL A 269 -16.72 -15.32 -12.17
CA VAL A 269 -17.03 -15.00 -13.55
C VAL A 269 -15.79 -14.47 -14.30
N PRO A 270 -15.18 -13.32 -13.94
CA PRO A 270 -13.98 -12.86 -14.61
C PRO A 270 -12.74 -13.69 -14.22
N GLY A 271 -12.72 -14.30 -13.03
CA GLY A 271 -11.54 -15.06 -12.58
C GLY A 271 -11.36 -16.45 -13.21
N TYR A 272 -12.44 -17.07 -13.73
CA TYR A 272 -12.36 -18.43 -14.30
C TYR A 272 -13.29 -18.66 -15.50
N LEU A 273 -14.57 -18.29 -15.39
CA LEU A 273 -15.56 -18.61 -16.41
C LEU A 273 -15.37 -17.77 -17.69
N PHE A 274 -14.96 -16.50 -17.58
CA PHE A 274 -14.79 -15.54 -18.67
C PHE A 274 -13.67 -14.53 -18.37
N GLN A 275 -12.42 -14.98 -18.53
CA GLN A 275 -11.18 -14.24 -18.23
C GLN A 275 -10.98 -12.97 -19.05
N ALA A 276 -11.49 -12.90 -20.29
CA ALA A 276 -11.44 -11.66 -21.06
C ALA A 276 -12.26 -10.51 -20.43
N LEU A 277 -13.12 -10.75 -19.44
CA LEU A 277 -13.75 -9.68 -18.66
C LEU A 277 -12.76 -8.99 -17.70
N SER A 278 -11.72 -9.71 -17.23
CA SER A 278 -10.63 -9.10 -16.46
C SER A 278 -9.72 -8.25 -17.36
N VAL A 279 -9.50 -8.69 -18.61
CA VAL A 279 -8.64 -8.02 -19.60
C VAL A 279 -9.46 -7.59 -20.82
N PHE A 280 -10.45 -6.72 -20.60
CA PHE A 280 -11.45 -6.36 -21.62
C PHE A 280 -10.89 -5.42 -22.70
N THR A 281 -10.25 -6.03 -23.71
CA THR A 281 -9.59 -5.38 -24.85
C THR A 281 -10.39 -5.51 -26.15
N TRP A 282 -11.68 -5.16 -26.11
CA TRP A 282 -12.60 -5.34 -27.24
C TRP A 282 -12.12 -4.71 -28.56
N VAL A 283 -11.40 -3.59 -28.49
CA VAL A 283 -10.81 -2.92 -29.68
C VAL A 283 -9.71 -3.77 -30.30
N CYS A 284 -8.90 -4.45 -29.49
CA CYS A 284 -7.88 -5.38 -29.96
C CYS A 284 -8.51 -6.65 -30.57
N TRP A 285 -9.67 -7.08 -30.07
CA TRP A 285 -10.40 -8.22 -30.66
C TRP A 285 -10.98 -7.87 -32.03
N ALA A 286 -11.37 -6.62 -32.25
CA ALA A 286 -11.85 -6.15 -33.56
C ALA A 286 -10.72 -6.04 -34.61
N ALA A 287 -9.48 -5.76 -34.18
CA ALA A 287 -8.31 -5.64 -35.06
C ALA A 287 -7.06 -6.35 -34.48
N PRO A 288 -7.06 -7.69 -34.40
CA PRO A 288 -6.05 -8.44 -33.65
C PRO A 288 -4.64 -8.35 -34.26
N ASN A 289 -4.54 -8.15 -35.57
CA ASN A 289 -3.28 -8.12 -36.32
C ASN A 289 -2.75 -6.69 -36.57
N ASN A 290 -3.41 -5.64 -36.07
CA ASN A 290 -2.93 -4.27 -36.25
C ASN A 290 -2.03 -3.85 -35.08
N ILE A 291 -0.72 -3.74 -35.34
CA ILE A 291 0.28 -3.44 -34.31
C ILE A 291 -0.03 -2.15 -33.54
N LYS A 292 -0.39 -1.06 -34.24
CA LYS A 292 -0.66 0.24 -33.59
C LYS A 292 -1.89 0.20 -32.69
N VAL A 293 -2.94 -0.47 -33.14
CA VAL A 293 -4.17 -0.63 -32.34
C VAL A 293 -3.89 -1.46 -31.09
N ASN A 294 -3.13 -2.55 -31.22
CA ASN A 294 -2.76 -3.41 -30.10
C ASN A 294 -1.81 -2.70 -29.11
N GLN A 295 -0.87 -1.88 -29.59
CA GLN A 295 0.02 -1.10 -28.71
C GLN A 295 -0.74 0.00 -27.93
N LEU A 296 -1.77 0.62 -28.51
CA LEU A 296 -2.53 1.69 -27.84
C LEU A 296 -3.65 1.16 -26.94
N PHE A 297 -4.41 0.17 -27.39
CA PHE A 297 -5.59 -0.35 -26.68
C PHE A 297 -5.33 -1.67 -25.93
N GLY A 298 -4.20 -2.33 -26.17
CA GLY A 298 -3.80 -3.55 -25.48
C GLY A 298 -3.51 -3.33 -24.01
N TYR A 299 -3.67 -4.37 -23.21
CA TYR A 299 -3.61 -4.35 -21.76
C TYR A 299 -2.41 -5.10 -21.17
N HIS A 300 -1.80 -6.02 -21.94
CA HIS A 300 -0.62 -6.79 -21.53
C HIS A 300 0.67 -6.04 -21.85
N SER A 301 0.90 -5.76 -23.13
CA SER A 301 2.06 -5.02 -23.65
C SER A 301 1.72 -3.57 -24.03
N GLY A 302 0.43 -3.27 -24.23
CA GLY A 302 -0.07 -1.97 -24.66
C GLY A 302 -0.34 -0.97 -23.52
N LEU A 303 -0.83 0.21 -23.90
CA LEU A 303 -1.10 1.34 -23.00
C LEU A 303 -2.54 1.41 -22.47
N GLY A 304 -3.40 0.47 -22.90
CA GLY A 304 -4.77 0.29 -22.45
C GLY A 304 -5.63 1.54 -22.48
N PHE A 305 -5.83 2.13 -23.67
CA PHE A 305 -6.74 3.26 -23.89
C PHE A 305 -8.24 2.91 -23.72
N SER A 306 -8.54 1.69 -23.28
CA SER A 306 -9.90 1.24 -22.93
C SER A 306 -10.17 1.47 -21.43
N ILE A 307 -11.44 1.65 -21.11
CA ILE A 307 -11.89 2.16 -19.79
C ILE A 307 -12.39 1.03 -18.88
N LEU A 308 -12.61 -0.17 -19.42
CA LEU A 308 -13.41 -1.19 -18.75
C LEU A 308 -12.58 -2.41 -18.34
N THR A 309 -12.76 -2.82 -17.09
CA THR A 309 -12.55 -4.16 -16.57
C THR A 309 -13.70 -4.46 -15.61
N PHE A 310 -14.11 -5.72 -15.53
CA PHE A 310 -15.18 -6.15 -14.62
C PHE A 310 -14.65 -6.96 -13.43
N ASP A 311 -13.33 -6.98 -13.26
CA ASP A 311 -12.65 -7.70 -12.20
C ASP A 311 -12.25 -6.76 -11.07
N TRP A 312 -12.80 -7.00 -9.88
CA TRP A 312 -12.48 -6.22 -8.70
C TRP A 312 -11.02 -6.34 -8.30
N SER A 313 -10.36 -7.47 -8.56
CA SER A 313 -8.94 -7.65 -8.23
C SER A 313 -8.04 -6.71 -9.05
N SER A 314 -8.37 -6.47 -10.31
CA SER A 314 -7.72 -5.47 -11.17
C SER A 314 -8.05 -4.04 -10.73
N ILE A 315 -9.32 -3.77 -10.38
CA ILE A 315 -9.76 -2.43 -9.92
C ILE A 315 -9.09 -2.04 -8.60
N ALA A 316 -8.97 -2.98 -7.67
CA ALA A 316 -8.39 -2.76 -6.34
C ALA A 316 -6.87 -3.04 -6.29
N PHE A 317 -6.22 -3.32 -7.43
CA PHE A 317 -4.80 -3.68 -7.49
C PHE A 317 -3.89 -2.64 -6.84
N ILE A 318 -4.15 -1.35 -7.10
CA ILE A 318 -3.43 -0.24 -6.49
C ILE A 318 -4.07 0.24 -5.19
N GLY A 319 -4.88 -0.59 -4.52
CA GLY A 319 -5.64 -0.27 -3.32
C GLY A 319 -7.06 0.18 -3.61
N SER A 320 -7.97 -0.01 -2.63
CA SER A 320 -9.41 0.20 -2.80
C SER A 320 -9.76 1.66 -3.15
N PRO A 321 -10.42 1.94 -4.29
CA PRO A 321 -10.79 3.30 -4.67
C PRO A 321 -11.81 3.93 -3.71
N LEU A 322 -12.70 3.11 -3.13
CA LEU A 322 -13.69 3.56 -2.14
C LEU A 322 -13.07 4.06 -0.83
N SER A 323 -11.79 3.82 -0.60
CA SER A 323 -11.06 4.37 0.56
C SER A 323 -10.30 5.65 0.22
N THR A 324 -9.99 5.91 -1.06
CA THR A 324 -9.12 7.02 -1.47
C THR A 324 -9.94 8.28 -1.77
N PRO A 325 -9.61 9.47 -1.24
CA PRO A 325 -10.34 10.71 -1.57
C PRO A 325 -10.23 11.08 -3.06
N TRP A 326 -11.33 11.57 -3.66
CA TRP A 326 -11.38 11.90 -5.11
C TRP A 326 -10.27 12.83 -5.58
N TRP A 327 -9.93 13.88 -4.81
CA TRP A 327 -8.89 14.82 -5.21
C TRP A 327 -7.52 14.14 -5.33
N ALA A 328 -7.24 13.12 -4.51
CA ALA A 328 -6.01 12.34 -4.58
C ALA A 328 -6.03 11.45 -5.83
N GLU A 329 -7.16 10.78 -6.12
CA GLU A 329 -7.32 9.98 -7.33
C GLU A 329 -7.18 10.80 -8.61
N ALA A 330 -7.76 12.00 -8.63
CA ALA A 330 -7.65 12.93 -9.75
C ALA A 330 -6.18 13.32 -10.03
N ASN A 331 -5.37 13.55 -8.99
CA ASN A 331 -3.94 13.83 -9.14
C ASN A 331 -3.17 12.64 -9.72
N VAL A 332 -3.44 11.42 -9.24
CA VAL A 332 -2.85 10.20 -9.82
C VAL A 332 -3.20 10.06 -11.29
N MET A 333 -4.47 10.33 -11.66
CA MET A 333 -4.93 10.25 -13.05
C MET A 333 -4.35 11.34 -13.95
N ILE A 334 -4.13 12.55 -13.44
CA ILE A 334 -3.40 13.59 -14.20
C ILE A 334 -2.00 13.08 -14.57
N GLY A 335 -1.28 12.46 -13.62
CA GLY A 335 0.00 11.84 -13.88
C GLY A 335 -0.08 10.74 -14.95
N PHE A 336 -1.07 9.86 -14.81
CA PHE A 336 -1.32 8.80 -15.78
C PHE A 336 -1.61 9.33 -17.20
N PHE A 337 -2.53 10.29 -17.35
CA PHE A 337 -2.86 10.84 -18.67
C PHE A 337 -1.68 11.56 -19.32
N VAL A 338 -0.96 12.39 -18.56
CA VAL A 338 0.15 13.20 -19.09
C VAL A 338 1.35 12.33 -19.45
N PHE A 339 1.78 11.44 -18.56
CA PHE A 339 3.02 10.70 -18.78
C PHE A 339 2.81 9.40 -19.54
N TYR A 340 1.72 8.66 -19.27
CA TYR A 340 1.48 7.36 -19.92
C TYR A 340 0.68 7.45 -21.21
N TRP A 341 -0.43 8.19 -21.24
CA TRP A 341 -1.26 8.27 -22.45
C TRP A 341 -0.80 9.33 -23.45
N LEU A 342 -0.14 10.40 -23.01
CA LEU A 342 0.36 11.44 -23.89
C LEU A 342 1.85 11.27 -24.20
N LEU A 343 2.73 11.32 -23.19
CA LEU A 343 4.17 11.36 -23.41
C LEU A 343 4.75 10.03 -23.92
N THR A 344 4.35 8.88 -23.37
CA THR A 344 4.88 7.57 -23.79
C THR A 344 4.66 7.27 -25.29
N PRO A 345 3.45 7.43 -25.87
CA PRO A 345 3.27 7.28 -27.32
C PRO A 345 4.13 8.24 -28.13
N ILE A 346 4.25 9.49 -27.71
CA ILE A 346 5.06 10.49 -28.42
C ILE A 346 6.51 10.02 -28.47
N LEU A 347 7.10 9.62 -27.34
CA LEU A 347 8.47 9.14 -27.28
C LEU A 347 8.66 7.85 -28.11
N TYR A 348 7.72 6.91 -28.01
CA TYR A 348 7.80 5.64 -28.72
C TYR A 348 7.72 5.80 -30.24
N TYR A 349 6.73 6.54 -30.74
CA TYR A 349 6.54 6.74 -32.18
C TYR A 349 7.57 7.73 -32.78
N SER A 350 8.18 8.60 -31.99
CA SER A 350 9.35 9.40 -32.38
C SER A 350 10.68 8.64 -32.34
N ASN A 351 10.67 7.35 -31.99
CA ASN A 351 11.86 6.49 -31.91
C ASN A 351 12.94 7.00 -30.94
N VAL A 352 12.52 7.66 -29.85
CA VAL A 352 13.45 8.09 -28.79
C VAL A 352 14.04 6.85 -28.13
N TRP A 353 15.36 6.84 -27.91
CA TRP A 353 16.11 5.70 -27.37
C TRP A 353 15.98 4.39 -28.16
N HIS A 354 15.70 4.47 -29.46
CA HIS A 354 15.50 3.30 -30.34
C HIS A 354 14.38 2.36 -29.89
N SER A 355 13.36 2.91 -29.21
CA SER A 355 12.32 2.10 -28.58
C SER A 355 11.42 1.34 -29.55
N GLN A 356 11.36 1.71 -30.84
CA GLN A 356 10.45 1.07 -31.82
C GLN A 356 10.76 -0.42 -32.10
N PHE A 357 11.98 -0.85 -31.79
CA PHE A 357 12.42 -2.24 -31.92
C PHE A 357 12.00 -3.11 -30.73
N LEU A 358 11.43 -2.49 -29.69
CA LEU A 358 11.04 -3.13 -28.45
C LEU A 358 9.53 -3.07 -28.27
N PRO A 359 8.93 -3.96 -27.45
CA PRO A 359 7.55 -3.79 -27.01
C PRO A 359 7.38 -2.46 -26.27
N ILE A 360 6.26 -1.78 -26.50
CA ILE A 360 5.99 -0.46 -25.88
C ILE A 360 5.97 -0.56 -24.34
N SER A 361 5.45 -1.67 -23.81
CA SER A 361 5.52 -2.05 -22.40
C SER A 361 6.02 -3.47 -22.22
N SER A 362 6.98 -3.66 -21.31
CA SER A 362 7.51 -4.95 -20.90
C SER A 362 8.21 -4.81 -19.55
N ILE A 363 8.19 -5.87 -18.74
CA ILE A 363 8.90 -5.96 -17.45
C ILE A 363 10.36 -6.40 -17.59
N HIS A 364 10.78 -6.79 -18.79
CA HIS A 364 12.12 -7.32 -19.06
C HIS A 364 13.03 -6.28 -19.69
N ALA A 365 14.34 -6.47 -19.51
CA ALA A 365 15.38 -5.72 -20.22
C ALA A 365 15.86 -6.48 -21.46
N PHE A 366 16.30 -5.74 -22.48
CA PHE A 366 16.65 -6.25 -23.79
C PHE A 366 18.07 -5.89 -24.22
N ASP A 367 18.64 -6.69 -25.12
CA ASP A 367 19.92 -6.42 -25.78
C ASP A 367 19.75 -5.70 -27.13
N ASN A 368 20.86 -5.42 -27.82
CA ASN A 368 20.86 -4.74 -29.13
C ASN A 368 20.31 -5.60 -30.28
N THR A 369 19.94 -6.86 -30.03
CA THR A 369 19.28 -7.76 -30.98
C THR A 369 17.78 -7.90 -30.72
N GLY A 370 17.26 -7.27 -29.66
CA GLY A 370 15.85 -7.32 -29.29
C GLY A 370 15.49 -8.56 -28.47
N ASN A 371 16.48 -9.37 -28.09
CA ASN A 371 16.32 -10.52 -27.23
C ASN A 371 16.42 -10.11 -25.75
N LEU A 372 16.00 -11.00 -24.85
CA LEU A 372 16.16 -10.81 -23.41
C LEU A 372 17.63 -10.67 -23.05
N TYR A 373 17.95 -9.69 -22.21
CA TYR A 373 19.34 -9.36 -21.88
C TYR A 373 20.05 -10.51 -21.15
N ASN A 374 21.15 -11.01 -21.71
CA ASN A 374 21.91 -12.09 -21.10
C ASN A 374 22.92 -11.58 -20.06
N VAL A 375 22.60 -11.80 -18.80
CA VAL A 375 23.36 -11.29 -17.65
C VAL A 375 24.67 -12.06 -17.44
N SER A 376 24.66 -13.37 -17.66
CA SER A 376 25.86 -14.19 -17.45
C SER A 376 26.98 -13.84 -18.43
N ALA A 377 26.66 -13.18 -19.55
CA ALA A 377 27.64 -12.71 -20.52
C ALA A 377 28.53 -11.57 -19.99
N ILE A 378 28.06 -10.79 -19.00
CA ILE A 378 28.76 -9.59 -18.48
C ILE A 378 29.25 -9.74 -17.03
N LEU A 379 28.95 -10.86 -16.38
CA LEU A 379 29.32 -11.13 -14.99
C LEU A 379 30.60 -11.94 -14.88
N ASP A 380 31.35 -11.69 -13.81
CA ASP A 380 32.40 -12.60 -13.37
C ASP A 380 31.80 -13.76 -12.57
N PRO A 381 32.01 -15.03 -12.97
CA PRO A 381 31.47 -16.18 -12.24
C PRO A 381 31.95 -16.27 -10.78
N ALA A 382 33.14 -15.75 -10.46
CA ALA A 382 33.74 -15.86 -9.13
C ALA A 382 33.20 -14.84 -8.12
N THR A 383 32.90 -13.62 -8.56
CA THR A 383 32.57 -12.48 -7.69
C THR A 383 31.17 -11.92 -7.94
N ALA A 384 30.47 -12.40 -8.98
CA ALA A 384 29.22 -11.84 -9.47
C ALA A 384 29.31 -10.31 -9.75
N SER A 385 30.51 -9.82 -10.08
CA SER A 385 30.74 -8.41 -10.41
C SER A 385 30.78 -8.15 -11.91
N LEU A 386 30.54 -6.91 -12.32
CA LEU A 386 30.57 -6.50 -13.73
C LEU A 386 31.98 -6.62 -14.34
N LYS A 387 32.08 -7.26 -15.51
CA LYS A 387 33.24 -7.19 -16.42
C LYS A 387 32.99 -6.13 -17.50
N LEU A 388 33.65 -4.98 -17.37
CA LEU A 388 33.41 -3.84 -18.27
C LEU A 388 33.75 -4.14 -19.74
N GLU A 389 34.80 -4.92 -20.01
CA GLU A 389 35.18 -5.29 -21.37
C GLU A 389 34.14 -6.20 -22.03
N ALA A 390 33.61 -7.17 -21.28
CA ALA A 390 32.56 -8.06 -21.75
C ALA A 390 31.26 -7.30 -22.04
N TYR A 391 30.91 -6.31 -21.19
CA TYR A 391 29.77 -5.42 -21.41
C TYR A 391 29.92 -4.59 -22.70
N LYS A 392 31.10 -4.03 -22.96
CA LYS A 392 31.38 -3.27 -24.20
C LYS A 392 31.36 -4.15 -25.45
N ALA A 393 31.72 -5.43 -25.33
CA ALA A 393 31.69 -6.38 -26.44
C ALA A 393 30.29 -6.93 -26.74
N TYR A 394 29.42 -7.01 -25.73
CA TYR A 394 28.09 -7.61 -25.85
C TYR A 394 27.04 -6.60 -26.37
N SER A 395 26.46 -5.79 -25.49
CA SER A 395 25.46 -4.79 -25.84
C SER A 395 25.23 -3.78 -24.72
N PRO A 396 24.78 -2.55 -25.05
CA PRO A 396 24.15 -1.70 -24.06
C PRO A 396 22.81 -2.31 -23.66
N LEU A 397 22.28 -1.85 -22.53
CA LEU A 397 21.00 -2.32 -21.99
C LEU A 397 19.87 -1.45 -22.54
N TYR A 398 18.82 -2.09 -23.06
CA TYR A 398 17.60 -1.41 -23.49
C TYR A 398 16.41 -1.75 -22.61
N LEU A 399 15.56 -0.76 -22.40
CA LEU A 399 14.33 -0.86 -21.63
C LEU A 399 13.14 -0.42 -22.49
N SER A 400 11.96 -0.98 -22.20
CA SER A 400 10.70 -0.55 -22.83
C SER A 400 10.38 0.90 -22.43
N THR A 401 9.64 1.62 -23.28
CA THR A 401 9.36 3.05 -23.05
C THR A 401 8.58 3.28 -21.76
N THR A 402 7.61 2.43 -21.43
CA THR A 402 6.86 2.53 -20.16
C THR A 402 7.75 2.33 -18.94
N PHE A 403 8.72 1.41 -19.01
CA PHE A 403 9.67 1.15 -17.92
C PHE A 403 10.57 2.38 -17.71
N ILE A 404 11.14 2.93 -18.80
CA ILE A 404 11.99 4.12 -18.74
C ILE A 404 11.21 5.31 -18.15
N MET A 405 9.95 5.48 -18.57
CA MET A 405 9.09 6.55 -18.03
C MET A 405 8.80 6.39 -16.55
N SER A 406 8.63 5.15 -16.06
CA SER A 406 8.47 4.86 -14.63
C SER A 406 9.70 5.30 -13.81
N TYR A 407 10.91 5.06 -14.33
CA TYR A 407 12.14 5.56 -13.70
C TYR A 407 12.24 7.09 -13.71
N GLY A 408 11.90 7.73 -14.84
CA GLY A 408 11.83 9.19 -14.91
C GLY A 408 10.87 9.78 -13.89
N LEU A 409 9.68 9.22 -13.77
CA LEU A 409 8.67 9.64 -12.80
C LEU A 409 9.09 9.40 -11.36
N SER A 410 9.83 8.32 -11.11
CA SER A 410 10.45 8.08 -9.82
C SER A 410 11.38 9.26 -9.46
N PHE A 411 12.27 9.68 -10.38
CA PHE A 411 13.17 10.84 -10.16
C PHE A 411 12.42 12.16 -9.87
N LEU A 412 11.33 12.41 -10.61
CA LEU A 412 10.43 13.54 -10.36
C LEU A 412 9.82 13.48 -8.96
N SER A 413 9.26 12.32 -8.58
CA SER A 413 8.54 12.14 -7.32
C SER A 413 9.43 12.33 -6.09
N ILE A 414 10.69 11.89 -6.14
CA ILE A 414 11.65 11.96 -5.06
C ILE A 414 11.94 13.41 -4.65
N THR A 415 12.28 14.25 -5.63
CA THR A 415 12.59 15.67 -5.40
C THR A 415 11.33 16.48 -5.12
N ALA A 416 10.23 16.16 -5.80
CA ALA A 416 8.94 16.79 -5.54
C ALA A 416 8.48 16.56 -4.10
N THR A 417 8.66 15.35 -3.56
CA THR A 417 8.26 14.99 -2.18
C THR A 417 9.01 15.84 -1.15
N VAL A 418 10.33 15.97 -1.28
CA VAL A 418 11.15 16.79 -0.37
C VAL A 418 10.74 18.25 -0.45
N THR A 419 10.65 18.82 -1.65
CA THR A 419 10.29 20.23 -1.82
C THR A 419 8.87 20.52 -1.34
N HIS A 420 7.92 19.62 -1.63
CA HIS A 420 6.55 19.74 -1.14
C HIS A 420 6.48 19.70 0.39
N ALA A 421 7.24 18.81 1.04
CA ALA A 421 7.27 18.73 2.50
C ALA A 421 7.88 19.99 3.14
N ILE A 422 8.97 20.52 2.57
CA ILE A 422 9.60 21.77 3.06
C ILE A 422 8.64 22.95 2.95
N ILE A 423 7.83 23.02 1.89
CA ILE A 423 6.94 24.16 1.66
C ILE A 423 5.63 24.03 2.46
N TYR A 424 4.93 22.90 2.31
CA TYR A 424 3.57 22.73 2.83
C TYR A 424 3.54 22.14 4.25
N PHE A 425 4.48 21.25 4.58
CA PHE A 425 4.48 20.54 5.87
C PHE A 425 5.40 21.14 6.93
N TYR A 426 6.27 22.09 6.59
CA TYR A 426 7.20 22.70 7.56
C TYR A 426 6.50 23.30 8.80
N LYS A 427 5.37 24.00 8.60
CA LYS A 427 4.59 24.57 9.71
C LYS A 427 4.00 23.47 10.63
N PRO A 428 3.21 22.49 10.12
CA PRO A 428 2.76 21.35 10.92
C PRO A 428 3.88 20.61 11.65
N ILE A 429 4.99 20.32 10.95
CA ILE A 429 6.13 19.59 11.52
C ILE A 429 6.73 20.37 12.69
N ARG A 430 7.01 21.68 12.50
CA ARG A 430 7.59 22.54 13.54
C ARG A 430 6.69 22.66 14.77
N LEU A 431 5.37 22.75 14.59
CA LEU A 431 4.42 22.80 15.70
C LEU A 431 4.44 21.51 16.51
N GLN A 432 4.49 20.37 15.83
CA GLN A 432 4.45 19.08 16.49
C GLN A 432 5.74 18.77 17.27
N PHE A 433 6.88 19.34 16.88
CA PHE A 433 8.10 19.31 17.71
C PHE A 433 7.94 20.05 19.05
N GLY A 434 7.16 21.13 19.09
CA GLY A 434 6.97 21.97 20.28
C GLY A 434 5.82 21.55 21.22
N ARG A 435 4.85 20.77 20.75
CA ARG A 435 3.66 20.37 21.55
C ARG A 435 3.85 19.05 22.30
N SER A 436 3.31 18.98 23.52
CA SER A 436 3.19 17.72 24.25
C SER A 436 2.15 16.80 23.60
N LEU A 437 2.42 15.49 23.56
CA LEU A 437 1.48 14.47 23.07
C LEU A 437 0.13 14.45 23.82
N ARG A 438 0.07 15.08 25.01
CA ARG A 438 -1.14 15.18 25.85
C ARG A 438 -2.03 16.39 25.53
N GLU A 439 -1.54 17.39 24.82
CA GLU A 439 -2.25 18.66 24.56
C GLU A 439 -2.93 18.67 23.18
N GLN A 440 -3.72 17.62 22.87
CA GLN A 440 -4.39 17.52 21.58
C GLN A 440 -5.91 17.69 21.71
N PRO A 441 -6.54 18.52 20.84
CA PRO A 441 -7.96 18.86 20.95
C PRO A 441 -8.91 17.79 20.37
N ASP A 442 -8.42 16.68 19.82
CA ASP A 442 -9.27 15.64 19.21
C ASP A 442 -9.84 14.67 20.27
N VAL A 443 -11.11 14.27 20.10
CA VAL A 443 -11.82 13.37 21.02
C VAL A 443 -11.10 12.03 21.19
N HIS A 444 -10.55 11.47 20.10
CA HIS A 444 -9.83 10.21 20.15
C HIS A 444 -8.49 10.33 20.89
N ALA A 445 -7.82 11.47 20.79
CA ALA A 445 -6.61 11.74 21.57
C ALA A 445 -6.90 11.92 23.06
N ARG A 446 -8.02 12.58 23.40
CA ARG A 446 -8.52 12.71 24.78
C ARG A 446 -8.79 11.34 25.39
N LEU A 447 -9.53 10.46 24.70
CA LEU A 447 -9.79 9.09 25.14
C LEU A 447 -8.50 8.27 25.30
N MET A 448 -7.58 8.40 24.35
CA MET A 448 -6.30 7.67 24.38
C MET A 448 -5.32 8.15 25.46
N SER A 449 -5.57 9.32 26.06
CA SER A 449 -4.71 9.87 27.12
C SER A 449 -4.77 9.07 28.43
N HIS A 450 -5.85 8.30 28.64
CA HIS A 450 -6.03 7.40 29.79
C HIS A 450 -5.07 6.20 29.75
N TYR A 451 -4.60 5.79 28.57
CA TYR A 451 -3.72 4.64 28.42
C TYR A 451 -2.23 5.02 28.57
N PRO A 452 -1.43 4.19 29.26
CA PRO A 452 0.00 4.42 29.36
C PRO A 452 0.66 4.26 28.00
N GLN A 453 1.42 5.27 27.60
CA GLN A 453 2.15 5.26 26.33
C GLN A 453 3.36 4.31 26.38
N VAL A 454 3.85 3.94 25.18
CA VAL A 454 5.07 3.15 25.02
C VAL A 454 6.28 4.05 25.33
N PRO A 455 7.19 3.64 26.23
CA PRO A 455 8.41 4.39 26.51
C PRO A 455 9.32 4.46 25.27
N GLU A 456 9.96 5.61 25.04
CA GLU A 456 10.86 5.82 23.88
C GLU A 456 12.04 4.84 23.86
N TRP A 457 12.53 4.42 25.03
CA TRP A 457 13.66 3.49 25.13
C TRP A 457 13.35 2.09 24.57
N TYR A 458 12.08 1.68 24.49
CA TYR A 458 11.70 0.42 23.84
C TYR A 458 12.09 0.44 22.36
N TYR A 459 11.83 1.56 21.68
CA TYR A 459 12.18 1.78 20.28
C TYR A 459 13.69 1.88 20.09
N ALA A 460 14.39 2.55 21.02
CA ALA A 460 15.85 2.65 20.99
C ALA A 460 16.52 1.27 21.16
N LEU A 461 16.05 0.45 22.10
CA LEU A 461 16.55 -0.91 22.29
C LEU A 461 16.31 -1.78 21.04
N LEU A 462 15.12 -1.69 20.46
CA LEU A 462 14.80 -2.41 19.21
C LEU A 462 15.72 -1.98 18.06
N PHE A 463 16.02 -0.69 17.93
CA PHE A 463 16.96 -0.17 16.94
C PHE A 463 18.36 -0.77 17.14
N VAL A 464 18.88 -0.78 18.37
CA VAL A 464 20.22 -1.29 18.65
C VAL A 464 20.34 -2.78 18.32
N ILE A 465 19.35 -3.58 18.71
CA ILE A 465 19.35 -5.03 18.43
C ILE A 465 19.27 -5.31 16.93
N THR A 466 18.35 -4.64 16.22
CA THR A 466 18.15 -4.85 14.78
C THR A 466 19.30 -4.32 13.93
N PHE A 467 19.90 -3.19 14.34
CA PHE A 467 21.12 -2.66 13.73
C PHE A 467 22.32 -3.59 13.94
N ALA A 468 22.48 -4.17 15.14
CA ALA A 468 23.53 -5.16 15.39
C ALA A 468 23.37 -6.38 14.49
N PHE A 469 22.15 -6.91 14.32
CA PHE A 469 21.87 -8.00 13.38
C PHE A 469 22.22 -7.62 11.94
N ALA A 470 21.90 -6.39 11.52
CA ALA A 470 22.26 -5.89 10.21
C ALA A 470 23.78 -5.84 10.01
N CYS A 471 24.53 -5.31 10.98
CA CYS A 471 25.99 -5.24 10.94
C CYS A 471 26.65 -6.63 10.89
N ILE A 472 26.17 -7.59 11.69
CA ILE A 472 26.69 -8.96 11.67
C ILE A 472 26.42 -9.60 10.30
N CYS A 473 25.20 -9.45 9.77
CA CYS A 473 24.80 -9.99 8.47
C CYS A 473 25.71 -9.51 7.32
N ILE A 474 26.08 -8.22 7.30
CA ILE A 474 26.92 -7.67 6.22
C ILE A 474 28.42 -7.93 6.39
N THR A 475 28.90 -8.19 7.62
CA THR A 475 30.33 -8.39 7.91
C THR A 475 30.76 -9.85 7.90
N VAL A 476 29.91 -10.76 8.34
CA VAL A 476 30.22 -12.20 8.41
C VAL A 476 30.13 -12.86 7.04
N TRP A 477 29.16 -12.46 6.20
CA TRP A 477 28.98 -13.01 4.85
C TRP A 477 29.51 -12.05 3.77
N PRO A 478 29.98 -12.57 2.62
CA PRO A 478 30.55 -11.77 1.53
C PRO A 478 29.47 -11.03 0.73
N THR A 479 28.72 -10.16 1.40
CA THR A 479 27.65 -9.31 0.81
C THR A 479 28.19 -8.20 -0.08
N GLY A 480 29.42 -7.74 0.21
CA GLY A 480 30.04 -6.59 -0.44
C GLY A 480 29.53 -5.22 0.01
N LEU A 481 28.61 -5.17 0.99
CA LEU A 481 28.05 -3.93 1.55
C LEU A 481 28.83 -3.52 2.82
N PRO A 482 29.54 -2.38 2.82
CA PRO A 482 30.21 -1.90 4.01
C PRO A 482 29.24 -1.25 5.01
N VAL A 483 29.58 -1.26 6.29
CA VAL A 483 28.73 -0.74 7.39
C VAL A 483 28.35 0.73 7.21
N TRP A 484 29.26 1.57 6.68
CA TRP A 484 28.96 2.98 6.44
C TRP A 484 27.85 3.18 5.39
N ALA A 485 27.75 2.29 4.40
CA ALA A 485 26.69 2.35 3.40
C ALA A 485 25.33 1.95 4.00
N LEU A 486 25.30 0.99 4.93
CA LEU A 486 24.09 0.67 5.71
C LEU A 486 23.57 1.91 6.47
N VAL A 487 24.46 2.67 7.12
CA VAL A 487 24.07 3.89 7.84
C VAL A 487 23.46 4.93 6.90
N ILE A 488 24.01 5.10 5.69
CA ILE A 488 23.44 6.00 4.68
C ILE A 488 22.04 5.53 4.24
N ALA A 489 21.84 4.23 4.02
CA ALA A 489 20.52 3.68 3.67
C ALA A 489 19.47 4.01 4.74
N LEU A 490 19.82 3.84 6.02
CA LEU A 490 18.93 4.16 7.14
C LEU A 490 18.68 5.66 7.27
N LEU A 491 19.69 6.51 7.02
CA LEU A 491 19.54 7.96 7.03
C LEU A 491 18.56 8.44 5.95
N ILE A 492 18.62 7.84 4.74
CA ILE A 492 17.64 8.11 3.68
C ILE A 492 16.23 7.75 4.19
N ALA A 493 16.05 6.57 4.77
CA ALA A 493 14.74 6.15 5.30
C ALA A 493 14.21 7.14 6.34
N VAL A 494 15.03 7.54 7.33
CA VAL A 494 14.63 8.47 8.40
C VAL A 494 14.17 9.82 7.85
N ILE A 495 14.88 10.39 6.87
CA ILE A 495 14.54 11.69 6.27
C ILE A 495 13.18 11.63 5.55
N TYR A 496 12.92 10.53 4.82
CA TYR A 496 11.74 10.42 3.98
C TYR A 496 10.50 9.87 4.70
N VAL A 497 10.66 9.20 5.85
CA VAL A 497 9.55 8.61 6.62
C VAL A 497 8.45 9.62 6.96
N VAL A 498 8.80 10.82 7.47
CA VAL A 498 7.79 11.82 7.86
C VAL A 498 7.11 12.44 6.64
N PRO A 499 7.83 12.96 5.61
CA PRO A 499 7.22 13.47 4.39
C PRO A 499 6.28 12.47 3.69
N ILE A 500 6.76 11.24 3.47
CA ILE A 500 5.98 10.21 2.78
C ILE A 500 4.78 9.81 3.63
N GLY A 501 4.96 9.66 4.95
CA GLY A 501 3.89 9.32 5.86
C GLY A 501 2.78 10.37 5.92
N MET A 502 3.11 11.66 5.87
CA MET A 502 2.09 12.72 5.83
C MET A 502 1.29 12.68 4.54
N ILE A 503 1.95 12.45 3.38
CA ILE A 503 1.25 12.27 2.10
C ILE A 503 0.34 11.05 2.18
N GLN A 504 0.86 9.90 2.63
CA GLN A 504 0.10 8.65 2.71
C GLN A 504 -1.08 8.73 3.68
N ALA A 505 -0.90 9.34 4.85
CA ALA A 505 -1.94 9.48 5.86
C ALA A 505 -3.13 10.34 5.39
N ILE A 506 -2.90 11.28 4.47
CA ILE A 506 -3.94 12.18 3.94
C ILE A 506 -4.54 11.62 2.64
N THR A 507 -3.70 11.10 1.75
CA THR A 507 -4.07 10.71 0.38
C THR A 507 -4.34 9.23 0.20
N ASN A 508 -3.99 8.40 1.19
CA ASN A 508 -3.98 6.94 1.07
C ASN A 508 -3.01 6.38 0.02
N ARG A 509 -1.99 7.16 -0.38
CA ARG A 509 -1.02 6.79 -1.43
C ARG A 509 0.41 6.90 -0.91
N GLN A 510 1.17 5.82 -1.03
CA GLN A 510 2.55 5.76 -0.59
C GLN A 510 3.51 6.06 -1.75
N VAL A 511 4.49 6.94 -1.51
CA VAL A 511 5.59 7.20 -2.43
C VAL A 511 6.70 6.17 -2.22
N GLY A 512 7.18 5.53 -3.29
CA GLY A 512 8.24 4.53 -3.21
C GLY A 512 9.65 5.14 -3.12
N LEU A 513 10.53 4.53 -2.32
CA LEU A 513 11.96 4.90 -2.21
C LEU A 513 12.91 3.94 -2.96
N ASN A 514 12.37 2.92 -3.61
CA ASN A 514 13.15 1.89 -4.30
C ASN A 514 14.22 2.49 -5.22
N VAL A 515 13.80 3.30 -6.19
CA VAL A 515 14.69 3.80 -7.25
C VAL A 515 15.76 4.77 -6.73
N ILE A 516 15.48 5.61 -5.74
CA ILE A 516 16.51 6.50 -5.17
C ILE A 516 17.60 5.70 -4.45
N THR A 517 17.20 4.69 -3.68
CA THR A 517 18.17 3.87 -2.95
C THR A 517 19.07 3.09 -3.90
N GLU A 518 18.50 2.57 -4.99
CA GLU A 518 19.21 1.92 -6.10
C GLU A 518 20.18 2.86 -6.82
N LEU A 519 19.73 4.08 -7.15
CA LEU A 519 20.54 5.10 -7.81
C LEU A 519 21.75 5.51 -6.95
N ILE A 520 21.53 5.81 -5.67
CA ILE A 520 22.58 6.27 -4.75
C ILE A 520 23.65 5.19 -4.57
N VAL A 521 23.24 3.96 -4.24
CA VAL A 521 24.22 2.88 -4.02
C VAL A 521 24.88 2.45 -5.33
N GLY A 522 24.19 2.52 -6.47
CA GLY A 522 24.79 2.22 -7.77
C GLY A 522 25.93 3.17 -8.16
N PHE A 523 25.89 4.43 -7.70
CA PHE A 523 27.04 5.35 -7.82
C PHE A 523 28.10 5.12 -6.74
N MET A 524 27.70 4.74 -5.52
CA MET A 524 28.63 4.54 -4.40
C MET A 524 29.44 3.22 -4.50
N LEU A 525 28.80 2.14 -4.96
CA LEU A 525 29.33 0.79 -5.02
C LEU A 525 28.96 0.14 -6.38
N PRO A 526 29.49 0.67 -7.49
CA PRO A 526 29.19 0.16 -8.82
C PRO A 526 29.65 -1.29 -9.00
N GLY A 527 28.90 -2.08 -9.77
CA GLY A 527 29.27 -3.45 -10.13
C GLY A 527 29.06 -4.49 -9.03
N LYS A 528 28.34 -4.16 -7.95
CA LYS A 528 28.07 -5.07 -6.82
C LYS A 528 26.56 -5.29 -6.63
N PRO A 529 25.94 -6.29 -7.28
CA PRO A 529 24.50 -6.50 -7.22
C PRO A 529 23.97 -6.86 -5.83
N ASN A 530 24.65 -7.73 -5.09
CA ASN A 530 24.24 -8.12 -3.73
C ASN A 530 24.21 -6.93 -2.77
N ALA A 531 25.25 -6.11 -2.79
CA ALA A 531 25.33 -4.91 -1.98
C ALA A 531 24.20 -3.92 -2.31
N MET A 532 23.90 -3.75 -3.60
CA MET A 532 22.79 -2.93 -4.07
C MET A 532 21.44 -3.43 -3.54
N MET A 533 21.14 -4.73 -3.71
CA MET A 533 19.88 -5.32 -3.26
C MET A 533 19.66 -5.18 -1.75
N ILE A 534 20.71 -5.37 -0.95
CA ILE A 534 20.67 -5.21 0.51
C ILE A 534 20.49 -3.73 0.88
N PHE A 535 21.25 -2.81 0.27
CA PHE A 535 21.12 -1.37 0.52
C PHE A 535 19.71 -0.86 0.21
N LYS A 536 19.17 -1.23 -0.96
CA LYS A 536 17.79 -0.91 -1.35
C LYS A 536 16.78 -1.40 -0.31
N THR A 537 16.94 -2.63 0.13
CA THR A 537 16.03 -3.24 1.11
C THR A 537 16.06 -2.47 2.42
N TYR A 538 17.24 -2.13 2.96
CA TYR A 538 17.32 -1.29 4.15
C TYR A 538 16.81 0.14 3.93
N GLY A 539 16.97 0.74 2.76
CA GLY A 539 16.48 2.10 2.52
C GLY A 539 14.96 2.17 2.35
N TYR A 540 14.37 1.25 1.58
CA TYR A 540 12.94 1.25 1.27
C TYR A 540 12.10 0.57 2.35
N ILE A 541 12.46 -0.65 2.78
CA ILE A 541 11.63 -1.46 3.68
C ILE A 541 11.59 -0.87 5.08
N THR A 542 12.69 -0.26 5.53
CA THR A 542 12.70 0.49 6.79
C THR A 542 11.60 1.57 6.81
N MET A 543 11.41 2.29 5.70
CA MET A 543 10.31 3.26 5.57
C MET A 543 8.96 2.58 5.46
N ALA A 544 8.82 1.55 4.62
CA ALA A 544 7.54 0.86 4.43
C ALA A 544 7.02 0.20 5.72
N GLN A 545 7.89 -0.44 6.50
CA GLN A 545 7.57 -1.03 7.79
C GLN A 545 7.27 0.04 8.85
N ALA A 546 7.98 1.18 8.84
CA ALA A 546 7.63 2.31 9.69
C ALA A 546 6.23 2.85 9.38
N MET A 547 5.83 2.89 8.10
CA MET A 547 4.49 3.32 7.69
C MET A 547 3.41 2.34 8.12
N GLN A 548 3.61 1.03 7.88
CA GLN A 548 2.66 0.00 8.31
C GLN A 548 2.49 0.01 9.82
N PHE A 549 3.60 0.07 10.57
CA PHE A 549 3.60 0.17 12.02
C PHE A 549 2.80 1.39 12.50
N THR A 550 3.02 2.55 11.88
CA THR A 550 2.31 3.79 12.21
C THR A 550 0.82 3.71 11.87
N ALA A 551 0.45 3.12 10.74
CA ALA A 551 -0.94 2.90 10.33
C ALA A 551 -1.70 2.01 11.32
N ASP A 552 -1.07 0.94 11.79
CA ASP A 552 -1.62 0.05 12.82
C ASP A 552 -1.78 0.79 14.16
N PHE A 553 -0.82 1.66 14.54
CA PHE A 553 -0.99 2.52 15.73
C PHE A 553 -2.13 3.53 15.56
N LYS A 554 -2.41 4.01 14.35
CA LYS A 554 -3.61 4.80 14.08
C LYS A 554 -4.89 3.97 14.20
N LEU A 555 -4.89 2.72 13.72
CA LEU A 555 -6.00 1.79 13.93
C LEU A 555 -6.29 1.59 15.42
N GLY A 556 -5.24 1.34 16.21
CA GLY A 556 -5.37 1.22 17.66
C GLY A 556 -5.80 2.52 18.35
N HIS A 557 -5.41 3.69 17.82
CA HIS A 557 -5.89 4.97 18.30
C HIS A 557 -7.41 5.14 18.06
N TYR A 558 -7.90 4.73 16.89
CA TYR A 558 -9.33 4.75 16.58
C TYR A 558 -10.13 3.70 17.34
N MET A 559 -9.59 2.51 17.60
CA MET A 559 -10.26 1.42 18.31
C MET A 559 -9.97 1.40 19.82
N LYS A 560 -9.22 2.41 20.31
CA LYS A 560 -8.85 2.60 21.72
C LYS A 560 -8.16 1.39 22.37
N ILE A 561 -7.15 0.87 21.66
CA ILE A 561 -6.34 -0.25 22.14
C ILE A 561 -5.17 0.29 22.97
N PRO A 562 -4.86 -0.33 24.12
CA PRO A 562 -3.70 0.02 24.92
C PRO A 562 -2.37 -0.04 24.11
N PRO A 563 -1.57 1.04 24.05
CA PRO A 563 -0.38 1.12 23.19
C PRO A 563 0.73 0.10 23.51
N ARG A 564 0.90 -0.28 24.78
CA ARG A 564 1.97 -1.21 25.21
C ARG A 564 1.76 -2.64 24.69
N PRO A 565 0.58 -3.27 24.87
CA PRO A 565 0.27 -4.53 24.21
C PRO A 565 0.42 -4.49 22.69
N MET A 566 -0.01 -3.41 22.04
CA MET A 566 0.13 -3.26 20.58
C MET A 566 1.59 -3.35 20.12
N PHE A 567 2.49 -2.67 20.83
CA PHE A 567 3.93 -2.70 20.52
C PHE A 567 4.49 -4.13 20.55
N TRP A 568 4.22 -4.85 21.65
CA TRP A 568 4.72 -6.22 21.80
C TRP A 568 4.06 -7.21 20.85
N SER A 569 2.75 -7.07 20.59
CA SER A 569 2.03 -7.94 19.69
C SER A 569 2.58 -7.84 18.27
N GLN A 570 2.90 -6.63 17.80
CA GLN A 570 3.51 -6.42 16.49
C GLN A 570 4.91 -7.03 16.40
N ILE A 571 5.79 -6.78 17.38
CA ILE A 571 7.15 -7.33 17.37
C ILE A 571 7.14 -8.86 17.34
N VAL A 572 6.38 -9.48 18.25
CA VAL A 572 6.33 -10.95 18.33
C VAL A 572 5.71 -11.54 17.06
N ALA A 573 4.63 -10.96 16.56
CA ALA A 573 4.00 -11.42 15.33
C ALA A 573 4.94 -11.28 14.11
N THR A 574 5.70 -10.18 13.99
CA THR A 574 6.67 -10.00 12.91
C THR A 574 7.83 -11.00 12.99
N VAL A 575 8.33 -11.31 14.19
CA VAL A 575 9.37 -12.34 14.37
C VAL A 575 8.88 -13.72 13.93
N VAL A 576 7.65 -14.08 14.33
CA VAL A 576 7.04 -15.35 13.93
C VAL A 576 6.78 -15.37 12.42
N ALA A 577 6.16 -14.33 11.88
CA ALA A 577 5.84 -14.21 10.46
C ALA A 577 7.10 -14.31 9.58
N GLY A 578 8.14 -13.53 9.87
CA GLY A 578 9.38 -13.56 9.11
C GLY A 578 10.11 -14.91 9.16
N THR A 579 10.05 -15.59 10.31
CA THR A 579 10.63 -16.94 10.46
C THR A 579 9.85 -17.97 9.63
N VAL A 580 8.52 -17.91 9.66
CA VAL A 580 7.65 -18.81 8.87
C VAL A 580 7.82 -18.57 7.38
N GLN A 581 7.87 -17.31 6.93
CA GLN A 581 8.10 -16.98 5.52
C GLN A 581 9.42 -17.60 5.02
N LEU A 582 10.53 -17.42 5.75
CA LEU A 582 11.80 -18.05 5.38
C LEU A 582 11.74 -19.57 5.42
N GLY A 583 11.06 -20.15 6.40
CA GLY A 583 10.86 -21.60 6.50
C GLY A 583 10.12 -22.16 5.29
N VAL A 584 9.01 -21.51 4.88
CA VAL A 584 8.23 -21.88 3.68
C VAL A 584 9.08 -21.73 2.43
N GLN A 585 9.80 -20.62 2.27
CA GLN A 585 10.69 -20.41 1.12
C GLN A 585 11.77 -21.50 1.04
N SER A 586 12.46 -21.79 2.15
CA SER A 586 13.49 -22.82 2.19
C SER A 586 12.92 -24.20 1.83
N TRP A 587 11.71 -24.52 2.32
CA TRP A 587 11.02 -25.75 2.00
C TRP A 587 10.65 -25.84 0.52
N MET A 588 10.16 -24.75 -0.08
CA MET A 588 9.82 -24.70 -1.51
C MET A 588 11.04 -24.95 -2.39
N PHE A 589 12.17 -24.29 -2.11
CA PHE A 589 13.39 -24.48 -2.89
C PHE A 589 14.00 -25.88 -2.78
N SER A 590 13.68 -26.65 -1.73
CA SER A 590 14.20 -28.02 -1.57
C SER A 590 13.23 -29.11 -2.06
N HIS A 591 11.94 -28.81 -2.21
CA HIS A 591 10.91 -29.81 -2.56
C HIS A 591 10.24 -29.58 -3.91
N ILE A 592 10.24 -28.35 -4.44
CA ILE A 592 9.64 -28.05 -5.74
C ILE A 592 10.74 -28.10 -6.81
N PRO A 593 10.76 -29.12 -7.69
CA PRO A 593 11.70 -29.16 -8.80
C PRO A 593 11.40 -28.04 -9.80
N ASP A 594 12.46 -27.54 -10.42
CA ASP A 594 12.41 -26.54 -11.51
C ASP A 594 11.69 -25.23 -11.11
N ILE A 595 11.78 -24.85 -9.83
CA ILE A 595 11.20 -23.60 -9.32
C ILE A 595 11.85 -22.39 -9.99
N CYS A 596 11.03 -21.40 -10.34
CA CYS A 596 11.39 -20.22 -11.13
C CYS A 596 11.74 -20.48 -12.60
N GLU A 597 11.55 -21.70 -13.12
CA GLU A 597 11.63 -21.95 -14.56
C GLU A 597 10.30 -21.61 -15.27
N PRO A 598 10.34 -21.13 -16.54
CA PRO A 598 9.12 -20.81 -17.29
C PRO A 598 8.16 -22.00 -17.49
N ASN A 599 8.70 -23.22 -17.53
CA ASN A 599 7.96 -24.45 -17.84
C ASN A 599 7.51 -25.23 -16.57
N GLN A 600 7.58 -24.61 -15.39
CA GLN A 600 7.24 -25.27 -14.14
C GLN A 600 5.75 -25.68 -14.11
N LYS A 601 5.48 -26.96 -13.79
CA LYS A 601 4.15 -27.61 -13.92
C LYS A 601 3.01 -26.94 -13.15
N ASN A 602 3.31 -26.29 -12.02
CA ASN A 602 2.35 -25.62 -11.14
C ASN A 602 2.42 -24.07 -11.26
N SER A 603 3.11 -23.57 -12.29
CA SER A 603 3.30 -22.14 -12.55
C SER A 603 4.08 -21.38 -11.48
N PHE A 604 5.02 -22.03 -10.78
CA PHE A 604 5.98 -21.36 -9.91
C PHE A 604 7.11 -20.70 -10.72
N THR A 605 6.76 -19.69 -11.52
CA THR A 605 7.68 -19.00 -12.45
C THR A 605 8.40 -17.79 -11.84
N CYS A 606 8.07 -17.38 -10.61
CA CYS A 606 8.75 -16.31 -9.87
C CYS A 606 8.82 -14.95 -10.61
N ALA A 607 7.69 -14.47 -11.13
CA ALA A 607 7.62 -13.21 -11.89
C ALA A 607 8.13 -11.99 -11.10
N SER A 608 7.69 -11.81 -9.85
CA SER A 608 8.11 -10.66 -9.01
C SER A 608 9.61 -10.72 -8.69
N THR A 609 10.14 -11.90 -8.36
CA THR A 609 11.57 -12.13 -8.15
C THR A 609 12.37 -11.86 -9.42
N SER A 610 11.82 -12.13 -10.61
CA SER A 610 12.47 -11.79 -11.89
C SER A 610 12.56 -10.28 -12.12
N VAL A 611 11.55 -9.51 -11.72
CA VAL A 611 11.61 -8.03 -11.75
C VAL A 611 12.66 -7.51 -10.77
N PHE A 612 12.71 -8.09 -9.56
CA PHE A 612 13.74 -7.75 -8.56
C PHE A 612 15.15 -8.08 -9.07
N GLY A 613 15.33 -9.25 -9.69
CA GLY A 613 16.57 -9.66 -10.35
C GLY A 613 16.96 -8.72 -11.49
N THR A 614 16.01 -8.37 -12.37
CA THR A 614 16.22 -7.41 -13.47
C THR A 614 16.67 -6.05 -12.95
N ALA A 615 16.04 -5.53 -11.88
CA ALA A 615 16.47 -4.31 -11.22
C ALA A 615 17.90 -4.43 -10.65
N SER A 616 18.28 -5.61 -10.15
CA SER A 616 19.65 -5.88 -9.69
C SER A 616 20.71 -5.73 -10.76
N ILE A 617 20.37 -6.04 -12.01
CA ILE A 617 21.25 -5.91 -13.15
C ILE A 617 21.36 -4.44 -13.58
N ILE A 618 20.23 -3.75 -13.67
CA ILE A 618 20.16 -2.34 -14.08
C ILE A 618 20.97 -1.46 -13.14
N TRP A 619 20.68 -1.54 -11.84
CA TRP A 619 21.20 -0.61 -10.84
C TRP A 619 22.44 -1.12 -10.11
N GLY A 620 22.61 -2.43 -10.00
CA GLY A 620 23.70 -3.05 -9.26
C GLY A 620 24.88 -3.43 -10.14
N VAL A 621 24.62 -4.23 -11.19
CA VAL A 621 25.67 -4.75 -12.09
C VAL A 621 26.18 -3.65 -13.03
N ILE A 622 25.32 -3.15 -13.91
CA ILE A 622 25.68 -2.11 -14.89
C ILE A 622 25.87 -0.77 -14.17
N GLY A 623 24.92 -0.45 -13.28
CA GLY A 623 24.96 0.75 -12.46
C GLY A 623 24.58 2.01 -13.24
N PRO A 624 24.17 3.07 -12.51
CA PRO A 624 23.70 4.30 -13.11
C PRO A 624 24.80 5.07 -13.85
N GLY A 625 26.07 4.83 -13.52
CA GLY A 625 27.23 5.42 -14.18
C GLY A 625 27.26 5.16 -15.69
N LEU A 626 26.81 3.98 -16.13
CA LEU A 626 26.80 3.57 -17.53
C LEU A 626 25.46 3.84 -18.25
N LEU A 627 24.45 4.35 -17.54
CA LEU A 627 23.10 4.56 -18.09
C LEU A 627 22.68 6.04 -18.09
N PHE A 628 22.93 6.74 -16.97
CA PHE A 628 22.37 8.08 -16.70
C PHE A 628 23.43 9.19 -16.65
N THR A 629 24.68 8.90 -17.01
CA THR A 629 25.78 9.88 -17.07
C THR A 629 25.86 10.57 -18.44
N LYS A 630 26.53 11.73 -18.52
CA LYS A 630 26.76 12.45 -19.77
C LYS A 630 27.33 11.50 -20.84
N ASN A 631 26.77 11.56 -22.05
CA ASN A 631 27.04 10.69 -23.21
C ASN A 631 26.42 9.27 -23.16
N GLN A 632 25.65 8.93 -22.12
CA GLN A 632 24.89 7.68 -22.06
C GLN A 632 23.44 7.86 -22.54
N MET A 633 22.80 6.76 -22.94
CA MET A 633 21.50 6.75 -23.60
C MET A 633 20.40 7.48 -22.81
N TYR A 634 20.39 7.33 -21.48
CA TYR A 634 19.32 7.78 -20.61
C TYR A 634 19.67 9.06 -19.82
N TYR A 635 20.72 9.77 -20.21
CA TYR A 635 21.17 11.01 -19.54
C TYR A 635 20.07 12.07 -19.39
N SER A 636 19.16 12.18 -20.35
CA SER A 636 18.07 13.16 -20.32
C SER A 636 17.14 13.01 -19.11
N LEU A 637 17.01 11.82 -18.54
CA LEU A 637 16.18 11.57 -17.37
C LEU A 637 16.77 12.18 -16.10
N SER A 638 18.08 12.41 -16.03
CA SER A 638 18.69 13.05 -14.86
C SER A 638 18.17 14.49 -14.64
N PHE A 639 17.69 15.17 -15.69
CA PHE A 639 17.05 16.49 -15.58
C PHE A 639 15.67 16.45 -14.90
N PHE A 640 15.04 15.27 -14.82
CA PHE A 640 13.75 15.12 -14.16
C PHE A 640 13.84 15.43 -12.66
N PHE A 641 15.01 15.27 -12.02
CA PHE A 641 15.23 15.73 -10.65
C PHE A 641 15.03 17.24 -10.48
N LEU A 642 15.47 18.05 -11.46
CA LEU A 642 15.32 19.50 -11.40
C LEU A 642 13.86 19.91 -11.62
N ILE A 643 13.19 19.26 -12.56
CA ILE A 643 11.77 19.50 -12.86
C ILE A 643 10.92 19.14 -11.62
N GLY A 644 11.21 18.00 -10.99
CA GLY A 644 10.52 17.52 -9.80
C GLY A 644 10.65 18.48 -8.62
N ALA A 645 11.84 19.04 -8.41
CA ALA A 645 12.06 20.08 -7.41
C ALA A 645 11.34 21.39 -7.74
N ALA A 646 11.30 21.79 -9.02
CA ALA A 646 10.72 23.07 -9.45
C ALA A 646 9.18 23.09 -9.39
N CYS A 647 8.50 21.99 -9.73
CA CYS A 647 7.04 21.96 -9.85
C CYS A 647 6.30 22.37 -8.55
N PRO A 648 6.62 21.82 -7.35
CA PRO A 648 6.00 22.28 -6.10
C PRO A 648 6.28 23.75 -5.77
N VAL A 649 7.46 24.28 -6.12
CA VAL A 649 7.82 25.69 -5.91
C VAL A 649 6.96 26.60 -6.77
N LEU A 650 6.81 26.26 -8.06
CA LEU A 650 5.97 27.00 -8.98
C LEU A 650 4.51 27.00 -8.51
N LEU A 651 3.99 25.86 -8.07
CA LEU A 651 2.64 25.78 -7.51
C LEU A 651 2.46 26.66 -6.29
N TRP A 652 3.45 26.65 -5.39
CA TRP A 652 3.43 27.47 -4.19
C TRP A 652 3.44 28.97 -4.52
N LEU A 653 4.24 29.41 -5.48
CA LEU A 653 4.25 30.80 -5.93
C LEU A 653 2.89 31.23 -6.51
N ILE A 654 2.26 30.36 -7.30
CA ILE A 654 0.94 30.61 -7.89
C ILE A 654 -0.14 30.68 -6.80
N THR A 655 -0.19 29.69 -5.91
CA THR A 655 -1.19 29.61 -4.83
C THR A 655 -1.00 30.71 -3.78
N LYS A 656 0.24 31.15 -3.54
CA LYS A 656 0.52 32.32 -2.69
C LYS A 656 -0.04 33.63 -3.28
N ARG A 657 -0.03 33.76 -4.61
CA ARG A 657 -0.61 34.92 -5.32
C ARG A 657 -2.13 34.79 -5.51
N TYR A 658 -2.64 33.57 -5.69
CA TYR A 658 -4.04 33.26 -5.96
C TYR A 658 -4.56 32.14 -5.04
N PRO A 659 -4.90 32.43 -3.78
CA PRO A 659 -5.17 31.42 -2.74
C PRO A 659 -6.48 30.64 -2.93
N LYS A 660 -7.44 31.13 -3.73
CA LYS A 660 -8.76 30.50 -3.94
C LYS A 660 -8.91 29.76 -5.28
N THR A 661 -7.82 29.28 -5.85
CA THR A 661 -7.85 28.58 -7.15
C THR A 661 -7.96 27.06 -6.98
N ILE A 662 -8.53 26.38 -7.99
CA ILE A 662 -8.60 24.91 -8.06
C ILE A 662 -7.19 24.29 -8.02
N LEU A 663 -6.17 25.05 -8.40
CA LEU A 663 -4.75 24.64 -8.34
C LEU A 663 -4.28 24.29 -6.93
N SER A 664 -4.93 24.78 -5.87
CA SER A 664 -4.62 24.40 -4.48
C SER A 664 -4.85 22.92 -4.18
N TYR A 665 -5.65 22.20 -5.00
CA TYR A 665 -5.85 20.76 -4.88
C TYR A 665 -4.78 19.91 -5.58
N LEU A 666 -3.88 20.54 -6.35
CA LEU A 666 -2.82 19.80 -7.05
C LEU A 666 -1.71 19.40 -6.08
N ASN A 667 -1.26 18.16 -6.20
CA ASN A 667 -0.17 17.61 -5.40
C ASN A 667 0.84 16.93 -6.34
N PHE A 668 1.93 17.63 -6.66
CA PHE A 668 2.97 17.14 -7.57
C PHE A 668 3.64 15.83 -7.14
N PRO A 669 4.02 15.62 -5.86
CA PRO A 669 4.46 14.32 -5.38
C PRO A 669 3.52 13.19 -5.81
N LEU A 670 2.20 13.39 -5.64
CA LEU A 670 1.18 12.41 -5.97
C LEU A 670 0.99 12.21 -7.48
N ILE A 671 1.07 13.28 -8.27
CA ILE A 671 1.03 13.22 -9.74
C ILE A 671 2.19 12.36 -10.27
N PHE A 672 3.39 12.54 -9.73
CA PHE A 672 4.58 11.82 -10.18
C PHE A 672 4.68 10.40 -9.61
N SER A 673 4.30 10.19 -8.35
CA SER A 673 4.36 8.87 -7.71
C SER A 673 3.18 7.97 -8.06
N GLY A 674 2.06 8.55 -8.50
CA GLY A 674 0.79 7.85 -8.66
C GLY A 674 0.88 6.61 -9.54
N VAL A 675 1.73 6.65 -10.57
CA VAL A 675 1.94 5.59 -11.55
C VAL A 675 3.17 4.73 -11.30
N GLY A 676 3.79 4.84 -10.11
CA GLY A 676 5.02 4.12 -9.76
C GLY A 676 4.89 2.59 -9.66
N GLN A 677 3.67 2.04 -9.74
CA GLN A 677 3.42 0.60 -9.80
C GLN A 677 3.43 0.02 -11.22
N ILE A 678 3.64 0.85 -12.25
CA ILE A 678 3.83 0.40 -13.63
C ILE A 678 5.33 0.25 -13.91
N PRO A 679 5.86 -0.95 -14.20
CA PRO A 679 5.29 -2.30 -14.04
C PRO A 679 5.33 -2.84 -12.60
N PRO A 680 4.55 -3.91 -12.24
CA PRO A 680 3.77 -4.79 -13.13
C PRO A 680 2.35 -4.31 -13.44
N ALA A 681 1.85 -3.26 -12.80
CA ALA A 681 0.54 -2.71 -13.13
C ALA A 681 0.51 -2.19 -14.56
N THR A 682 -0.63 -2.32 -15.22
CA THR A 682 -0.92 -1.68 -16.51
C THR A 682 -2.14 -0.75 -16.37
N ALA A 683 -2.53 -0.08 -17.46
CA ALA A 683 -3.67 0.84 -17.51
C ALA A 683 -4.99 0.27 -16.97
N VAL A 684 -5.16 -1.06 -17.06
CA VAL A 684 -6.31 -1.81 -16.52
C VAL A 684 -6.52 -1.58 -15.03
N ASN A 685 -5.45 -1.26 -14.31
CA ASN A 685 -5.50 -1.06 -12.87
C ASN A 685 -5.74 0.40 -12.48
N PHE A 686 -5.51 1.35 -13.39
CA PHE A 686 -5.59 2.79 -13.10
C PHE A 686 -6.92 3.40 -13.56
N VAL A 687 -7.32 3.14 -14.80
CA VAL A 687 -8.51 3.77 -15.39
C VAL A 687 -9.80 3.30 -14.69
N PRO A 688 -10.04 1.99 -14.49
CA PRO A 688 -11.21 1.50 -13.76
C PRO A 688 -11.19 1.91 -12.28
N TRP A 689 -10.02 1.91 -11.65
CA TRP A 689 -9.84 2.38 -10.28
C TRP A 689 -10.34 3.82 -10.12
N ALA A 690 -9.91 4.73 -11.00
CA ALA A 690 -10.36 6.11 -10.96
C ALA A 690 -11.83 6.31 -11.35
N LEU A 691 -12.37 5.47 -12.23
CA LEU A 691 -13.79 5.52 -12.59
C LEU A 691 -14.69 5.16 -11.39
N VAL A 692 -14.38 4.05 -10.72
CA VAL A 692 -15.10 3.63 -9.50
C VAL A 692 -14.93 4.68 -8.41
N GLY A 693 -13.70 5.18 -8.23
CA GLY A 693 -13.38 6.26 -7.33
C GLY A 693 -14.21 7.53 -7.58
N PHE A 694 -14.30 7.99 -8.83
CA PHE A 694 -15.16 9.12 -9.23
C PHE A 694 -16.63 8.90 -8.86
N ILE A 695 -17.18 7.74 -9.16
CA ILE A 695 -18.59 7.43 -8.89
C ILE A 695 -18.87 7.48 -7.39
N PHE A 696 -18.07 6.80 -6.57
CA PHE A 696 -18.32 6.69 -5.14
C PHE A 696 -17.87 7.93 -4.35
N GLN A 697 -16.70 8.47 -4.65
CA GLN A 697 -16.08 9.55 -3.87
C GLN A 697 -16.47 10.96 -4.33
N TYR A 698 -16.83 11.14 -5.59
CA TYR A 698 -17.26 12.44 -6.09
C TYR A 698 -18.78 12.52 -6.25
N VAL A 699 -19.38 11.59 -7.01
CA VAL A 699 -20.82 11.67 -7.33
C VAL A 699 -21.69 11.27 -6.14
N ILE A 700 -21.51 10.06 -5.59
CA ILE A 700 -22.32 9.55 -4.50
C ILE A 700 -22.08 10.35 -3.22
N ARG A 701 -20.82 10.67 -2.89
CA ARG A 701 -20.50 11.50 -1.73
C ARG A 701 -21.21 12.86 -1.74
N ARG A 702 -21.29 13.54 -2.90
CA ARG A 702 -21.92 14.87 -3.00
C ARG A 702 -23.45 14.81 -3.08
N LYS A 703 -24.01 13.83 -3.79
CA LYS A 703 -25.47 13.74 -4.01
C LYS A 703 -26.21 12.97 -2.91
N HIS A 704 -25.57 11.97 -2.31
CA HIS A 704 -26.15 11.04 -1.35
C HIS A 704 -25.21 10.81 -0.17
N PHE A 705 -24.81 11.88 0.52
CA PHE A 705 -23.85 11.85 1.62
C PHE A 705 -24.24 10.88 2.75
N SER A 706 -25.52 10.81 3.12
CA SER A 706 -26.01 9.89 4.16
C SER A 706 -25.86 8.42 3.78
N TYR A 707 -25.98 8.08 2.49
CA TYR A 707 -25.71 6.72 2.00
C TYR A 707 -24.20 6.43 2.04
N TRP A 708 -23.39 7.38 1.55
CA TRP A 708 -21.94 7.27 1.51
C TRP A 708 -21.37 7.04 2.92
N THR A 709 -21.74 7.86 3.89
CA THR A 709 -21.30 7.74 5.29
C THR A 709 -21.70 6.41 5.94
N LYS A 710 -22.88 5.86 5.60
CA LYS A 710 -23.35 4.60 6.20
C LYS A 710 -22.73 3.35 5.57
N TYR A 711 -22.54 3.32 4.25
CA TYR A 711 -22.24 2.07 3.52
C TYR A 711 -20.93 2.06 2.74
N ASN A 712 -20.30 3.20 2.42
CA ASN A 712 -19.16 3.23 1.49
C ASN A 712 -17.97 2.38 2.00
N TYR A 713 -17.55 2.57 3.25
CA TYR A 713 -16.47 1.78 3.84
C TYR A 713 -16.84 0.30 4.04
N VAL A 714 -18.11 0.03 4.34
CA VAL A 714 -18.62 -1.36 4.47
C VAL A 714 -18.62 -2.06 3.11
N LEU A 715 -18.99 -1.35 2.03
CA LEU A 715 -18.95 -1.85 0.66
C LEU A 715 -17.51 -2.15 0.23
N SER A 716 -16.58 -1.23 0.50
CA SER A 716 -15.14 -1.43 0.24
C SER A 716 -14.64 -2.70 0.92
N ALA A 717 -14.92 -2.86 2.21
CA ALA A 717 -14.54 -4.06 2.96
C ALA A 717 -15.17 -5.35 2.41
N ALA A 718 -16.44 -5.29 2.01
CA ALA A 718 -17.17 -6.44 1.49
C ALA A 718 -16.66 -6.89 0.10
N LEU A 719 -16.36 -5.94 -0.79
CA LEU A 719 -15.79 -6.23 -2.11
C LEU A 719 -14.38 -6.82 -1.98
N ASP A 720 -13.51 -6.20 -1.18
CA ASP A 720 -12.13 -6.67 -0.99
C ASP A 720 -12.09 -8.07 -0.34
N ALA A 721 -12.87 -8.29 0.73
CA ALA A 721 -12.92 -9.58 1.40
C ALA A 721 -13.61 -10.67 0.55
N GLY A 722 -14.71 -10.33 -0.14
CA GLY A 722 -15.45 -11.26 -0.97
C GLY A 722 -14.64 -11.72 -2.19
N THR A 723 -13.95 -10.80 -2.85
CA THR A 723 -13.04 -11.15 -3.96
C THR A 723 -11.86 -11.99 -3.48
N ALA A 724 -11.26 -11.68 -2.32
CA ALA A 724 -10.18 -12.51 -1.77
C ALA A 724 -10.62 -13.95 -1.49
N VAL A 725 -11.80 -14.14 -0.89
CA VAL A 725 -12.37 -15.49 -0.67
C VAL A 725 -12.72 -16.17 -1.99
N GLY A 726 -13.27 -15.43 -2.96
CA GLY A 726 -13.53 -15.91 -4.32
C GLY A 726 -12.26 -16.42 -5.01
N LEU A 727 -11.16 -15.68 -4.94
CA LEU A 727 -9.86 -16.09 -5.50
C LEU A 727 -9.31 -17.35 -4.83
N ILE A 728 -9.43 -17.48 -3.51
CA ILE A 728 -9.04 -18.69 -2.77
C ILE A 728 -9.86 -19.90 -3.26
N LEU A 729 -11.17 -19.74 -3.44
CA LEU A 729 -12.03 -20.80 -3.97
C LEU A 729 -11.67 -21.17 -5.42
N ILE A 730 -11.44 -20.19 -6.29
CA ILE A 730 -10.97 -20.45 -7.67
C ILE A 730 -9.68 -21.26 -7.64
N TYR A 731 -8.73 -20.87 -6.80
CA TYR A 731 -7.47 -21.56 -6.71
C TYR A 731 -7.64 -23.00 -6.22
N PHE A 732 -8.19 -23.20 -5.02
CA PHE A 732 -8.24 -24.54 -4.41
C PHE A 732 -9.27 -25.48 -5.04
N CYS A 733 -10.35 -24.96 -5.61
CA CYS A 733 -11.40 -25.80 -6.20
C CYS A 733 -11.25 -25.99 -7.72
N LEU A 734 -10.65 -25.04 -8.45
CA LEU A 734 -10.62 -25.07 -9.92
C LEU A 734 -9.20 -25.17 -10.49
N GLN A 735 -8.24 -24.39 -9.99
CA GLN A 735 -6.89 -24.35 -10.56
C GLN A 735 -5.93 -25.41 -9.96
N TYR A 736 -6.02 -25.69 -8.67
CA TYR A 736 -5.11 -26.61 -7.99
C TYR A 736 -5.43 -28.08 -8.27
N PRO A 737 -6.70 -28.54 -8.23
CA PRO A 737 -7.00 -29.94 -8.47
C PRO A 737 -6.69 -30.33 -9.92
N LEU A 738 -6.23 -31.58 -10.14
CA LEU A 738 -5.83 -32.12 -11.44
C LEU A 738 -4.76 -31.29 -12.19
N GLY A 739 -3.98 -30.46 -11.49
CA GLY A 739 -2.93 -29.64 -12.10
C GLY A 739 -3.47 -28.57 -13.04
N GLY A 740 -4.64 -28.00 -12.73
CA GLY A 740 -5.25 -26.92 -13.51
C GLY A 740 -6.01 -27.38 -14.77
N LYS A 741 -6.15 -28.70 -14.97
CA LYS A 741 -6.82 -29.27 -16.14
C LYS A 741 -8.35 -29.26 -16.06
N ILE A 742 -8.93 -28.80 -14.95
CA ILE A 742 -10.39 -28.73 -14.80
C ILE A 742 -10.94 -27.80 -15.88
N GLY A 743 -11.75 -28.33 -16.80
CA GLY A 743 -12.30 -27.52 -17.88
C GLY A 743 -11.29 -27.10 -18.96
N GLU A 744 -10.11 -27.73 -19.04
CA GLU A 744 -9.12 -27.53 -20.12
C GLU A 744 -9.77 -27.67 -21.52
N ASN A 745 -10.64 -28.68 -21.68
CA ASN A 745 -11.33 -28.97 -22.94
C ASN A 745 -12.69 -28.28 -23.09
N THR A 746 -13.12 -27.48 -22.11
CA THR A 746 -14.43 -26.81 -22.14
C THR A 746 -14.26 -25.31 -21.90
N ILE A 747 -14.24 -24.89 -20.63
CA ILE A 747 -14.22 -23.49 -20.23
C ILE A 747 -12.88 -22.84 -20.60
N GLN A 748 -11.73 -23.49 -20.44
CA GLN A 748 -10.47 -22.83 -20.79
C GLN A 748 -10.29 -22.65 -22.31
N GLN A 749 -10.92 -23.50 -23.13
CA GLN A 749 -10.87 -23.40 -24.58
C GLN A 749 -11.91 -22.47 -25.21
N TRP A 750 -12.93 -22.05 -24.46
CA TRP A 750 -14.00 -21.21 -25.01
C TRP A 750 -13.47 -19.82 -25.38
N TRP A 751 -14.12 -19.16 -26.36
CA TRP A 751 -13.69 -17.90 -26.95
C TRP A 751 -13.29 -16.83 -25.93
N GLY A 752 -14.09 -16.58 -24.89
CA GLY A 752 -13.80 -15.54 -23.90
C GLY A 752 -12.62 -15.84 -22.97
N ASN A 753 -12.06 -17.04 -23.00
CA ASN A 753 -10.82 -17.38 -22.29
C ASN A 753 -9.59 -17.41 -23.22
N ARG A 754 -9.77 -17.37 -24.55
CA ARG A 754 -8.67 -17.39 -25.53
C ARG A 754 -8.50 -16.08 -26.30
N VAL A 755 -9.57 -15.33 -26.53
CA VAL A 755 -9.60 -14.19 -27.45
C VAL A 755 -8.53 -13.15 -27.17
N PHE A 756 -8.26 -12.85 -25.90
CA PHE A 756 -7.25 -11.86 -25.52
C PHE A 756 -5.82 -12.34 -25.81
N GLN A 757 -5.57 -13.66 -25.74
CA GLN A 757 -4.24 -14.27 -25.95
C GLN A 757 -3.83 -14.34 -27.43
N GLU A 758 -4.81 -14.29 -28.33
CA GLU A 758 -4.56 -14.40 -29.78
C GLU A 758 -4.13 -13.06 -30.42
N THR A 759 -4.22 -11.97 -29.67
CA THR A 759 -3.89 -10.61 -30.10
C THR A 759 -2.38 -10.35 -30.16
N LEU A 760 -1.95 -9.37 -30.96
CA LEU A 760 -0.55 -8.93 -30.99
C LEU A 760 -0.10 -8.27 -29.67
N ASP A 761 -1.04 -7.79 -28.86
CA ASP A 761 -0.76 -7.28 -27.52
C ASP A 761 -0.22 -8.39 -26.59
N TRP A 762 -0.87 -9.56 -26.59
CA TRP A 762 -0.41 -10.68 -25.77
C TRP A 762 0.92 -11.27 -26.25
N LYS A 763 1.22 -11.11 -27.54
CA LYS A 763 2.48 -11.56 -28.16
C LYS A 763 3.62 -10.54 -28.03
N ASN A 764 3.41 -9.41 -27.34
CA ASN A 764 4.41 -8.36 -27.14
C ASN A 764 5.04 -7.84 -28.46
N ALA A 765 4.23 -7.63 -29.50
CA ALA A 765 4.77 -7.28 -30.81
C ALA A 765 5.40 -5.86 -30.86
N PRO A 766 6.68 -5.70 -31.25
CA PRO A 766 7.30 -4.39 -31.48
C PRO A 766 6.79 -3.74 -32.77
N LEU A 767 7.01 -2.42 -32.92
CA LEU A 767 6.62 -1.70 -34.14
C LEU A 767 7.53 -2.03 -35.33
N LYS A 768 8.82 -2.19 -35.08
CA LYS A 768 9.83 -2.60 -36.06
C LYS A 768 10.41 -3.94 -35.64
N GLN A 769 10.58 -4.82 -36.62
CA GLN A 769 11.30 -6.08 -36.44
C GLN A 769 12.69 -5.93 -37.07
N LEU A 770 13.69 -6.52 -36.43
CA LEU A 770 15.06 -6.58 -36.96
C LEU A 770 15.15 -7.70 -38.00
N GLY A 771 15.95 -7.48 -39.05
CA GLY A 771 16.37 -8.56 -39.93
C GLY A 771 17.36 -9.50 -39.24
N ASP A 772 17.60 -10.67 -39.84
CA ASP A 772 18.53 -11.66 -39.30
C ASP A 772 19.95 -11.07 -39.13
N GLY A 773 20.44 -11.06 -37.89
CA GLY A 773 21.77 -10.54 -37.55
C GLY A 773 21.90 -9.02 -37.46
N GLU A 774 20.82 -8.27 -37.66
CA GLU A 774 20.82 -6.82 -37.49
C GLU A 774 20.86 -6.43 -36.00
N LYS A 775 21.54 -5.32 -35.71
CA LYS A 775 21.61 -4.71 -34.37
C LYS A 775 21.07 -3.29 -34.41
N PHE A 776 20.44 -2.84 -33.33
CA PHE A 776 19.99 -1.46 -33.18
C PHE A 776 20.71 -0.70 -32.06
N GLY A 777 20.68 0.63 -32.20
CA GLY A 777 21.19 1.61 -31.26
C GLY A 777 22.66 2.02 -31.48
N PRO A 778 23.30 2.70 -30.50
CA PRO A 778 24.58 3.33 -30.71
C PRO A 778 25.70 2.31 -30.91
N LEU A 779 26.69 2.66 -31.75
CA LEU A 779 27.85 1.81 -32.05
C LEU A 779 28.92 1.82 -30.93
N GLN A 780 28.83 2.78 -30.00
CA GLN A 780 29.75 2.95 -28.88
C GLN A 780 28.97 3.32 -27.61
N TRP A 781 29.36 2.73 -26.47
CA TRP A 781 28.74 2.96 -25.16
C TRP A 781 29.73 2.83 -24.00
#